data_AF-A0A2B5Y1B5-F1
#
_entry.id   AF-A0A2B5Y1B5-F1
#
_cell.length_a   1.000
_cell.length_b   1.000
_cell.length_c   1.000
_cell.angle_alpha   90.00
_cell.angle_beta   90.00
_cell.angle_gamma   90.00
#
_symmetry.space_group_name_H-M   'P 1'
#
loop_
_entity.id
_entity.type
_entity.pdbx_description
1 polymer ?
#
loop_
_entity_poly.entity_id
_entity_poly.type
_entity_poly.pdbx_seq_one_letter_code
_entity_poly.pdbx_strand_id
1 'polypeptide(L)'
;MFENISEYDFGSDLSVNILGHVFEQSISDIEEFKSELLGKALDKNSGKRKKNGIFYTPPYITHFIISKTINEWLNEQKEKLGFSKLPVLPAFDKKMSAQQKGAYTKALNTHIKFWEDYQDVLRNIKILDPACASGAFLVSAFDFLFEEGKKVNNELSELKGGLISLFDLDKHILKNNLFGIDINRESIEITKLSLWIKTANKFDPLTSLDNNICYGDSLVDEVFPEESFDIVLGNPPYVRQELITHLKPDLEMKYKVYHSSLDLFGYFYEKSLYLLKKDGYIGFISNSFSKTNSSIYLREFLVNNSRFIYYVDFTGVQIFEGATTYPVVMVLKKDNQYKKNLFRYYKINKEELNTLSSHFEERSILINQNQIDNSNWDFVSEEEQNLKKRLFSSKTIKEKFGKTYYGLKTGLNKAFIIDKSVYELLTVESSELMVPYLEGKDLTKWSIGKVDKWLIYIQKGWTKKTFGENLTEESAKELMIKKYPLLFNHLLQFKKEAIKRYDKGDFWWELRSCDYIEKFKQTKICWPNLQNAPKFLIDDTYYFLNAPAVMLSTNEKWLLGVLNSSLSWYILKSLCVVRNGGYIEVKPQFFDKFPLPILKQIPLDLENKVDEIMELNKKIENNKVRFIEYFQSEFSLSKTSKKLNNFYHLDFKEFTKELVKQTVILTQQDKYELMGVFNTESEKINSSLNLLSKLEKELDELVFILYKISDKEKNVIKNII
;
A
#
# COMPACT_ATOMS: atom_id res chain seq x y z
N MET A 1 14.12 13.80 42.00
CA MET A 1 14.03 12.81 40.89
C MET A 1 15.39 12.20 40.53
N PHE A 2 16.46 12.41 41.32
CA PHE A 2 17.81 11.90 41.05
C PHE A 2 18.27 10.78 42.01
N GLU A 3 17.43 10.33 42.94
CA GLU A 3 17.79 9.33 43.97
C GLU A 3 17.57 7.86 43.54
N ASN A 4 16.93 7.58 42.39
CA ASN A 4 16.58 6.21 41.97
C ASN A 4 17.49 5.60 40.89
N ILE A 5 18.55 6.29 40.46
CA ILE A 5 19.45 5.78 39.40
C ILE A 5 20.35 4.64 39.92
N SER A 6 20.63 4.61 41.22
CA SER A 6 21.50 3.59 41.84
C SER A 6 20.85 2.22 42.05
N GLU A 7 19.54 2.11 41.85
CA GLU A 7 18.79 0.84 41.99
C GLU A 7 18.71 0.05 40.68
N TYR A 8 19.13 0.64 39.56
CA TYR A 8 19.13 -0.01 38.24
C TYR A 8 20.40 -0.84 38.01
N ASP A 9 20.24 -2.10 37.58
CA ASP A 9 21.36 -2.88 37.06
C ASP A 9 21.59 -2.49 35.59
N PHE A 10 22.49 -1.53 35.35
CA PHE A 10 22.85 -1.07 34.01
C PHE A 10 23.38 -2.17 33.08
N GLY A 11 23.77 -3.34 33.63
CA GLY A 11 24.20 -4.49 32.84
C GLY A 11 23.04 -5.32 32.26
N SER A 12 21.86 -5.29 32.87
CA SER A 12 20.69 -6.11 32.47
C SER A 12 19.42 -5.29 32.18
N ASP A 13 19.25 -4.12 32.79
CA ASP A 13 18.03 -3.31 32.75
C ASP A 13 18.08 -2.15 31.73
N LEU A 14 19.26 -1.71 31.29
CA LEU A 14 19.42 -0.72 30.21
C LEU A 14 20.09 -1.36 28.99
N SER A 15 19.28 -1.86 28.06
CA SER A 15 19.81 -2.19 26.74
C SER A 15 20.34 -0.93 26.06
N VAL A 16 21.41 -1.06 25.27
CA VAL A 16 21.98 0.04 24.45
C VAL A 16 20.91 0.73 23.61
N ASN A 17 19.87 0.00 23.20
CA ASN A 17 18.71 0.54 22.49
C ASN A 17 17.82 1.46 23.35
N ILE A 18 17.59 1.11 24.62
CA ILE A 18 16.84 1.97 25.57
C ILE A 18 17.63 3.25 25.84
N LEU A 19 18.95 3.15 26.01
CA LEU A 19 19.82 4.31 26.13
C LEU A 19 19.74 5.20 24.90
N GLY A 20 19.91 4.63 23.69
CA GLY A 20 19.75 5.36 22.43
C GLY A 20 18.41 6.08 22.34
N HIS A 21 17.30 5.40 22.69
CA HIS A 21 15.96 5.98 22.72
C HIS A 21 15.82 7.15 23.70
N VAL A 22 16.31 7.00 24.93
CA VAL A 22 16.23 8.03 25.97
C VAL A 22 17.09 9.24 25.60
N PHE A 23 18.28 9.00 25.06
CA PHE A 23 19.19 10.06 24.64
C PHE A 23 18.70 10.82 23.40
N GLU A 24 18.13 10.13 22.40
CA GLU A 24 17.55 10.79 21.23
C GLU A 24 16.31 11.61 21.59
N GLN A 25 15.45 11.12 22.49
CA GLN A 25 14.35 11.93 23.03
C GLN A 25 14.90 13.19 23.71
N SER A 26 15.94 13.05 24.50
CA SER A 26 16.59 14.17 25.19
C SER A 26 17.20 15.19 24.22
N ILE A 27 17.81 14.76 23.11
CA ILE A 27 18.34 15.67 22.06
C ILE A 27 17.20 16.45 21.41
N SER A 28 16.11 15.77 21.03
CA SER A 28 14.94 16.42 20.43
C SER A 28 14.37 17.49 21.37
N ASP A 29 14.31 17.21 22.67
CA ASP A 29 13.81 18.13 23.69
C ASP A 29 14.77 19.32 23.90
N ILE A 30 16.09 19.09 23.84
CA ILE A 30 17.12 20.16 23.92
C ILE A 30 17.06 21.11 22.72
N GLU A 31 16.86 20.59 21.50
CA GLU A 31 16.71 21.41 20.29
C GLU A 31 15.43 22.26 20.31
N GLU A 32 14.35 21.75 20.90
CA GLU A 32 13.11 22.49 21.16
C GLU A 32 13.37 23.67 22.10
N PHE A 33 14.04 23.42 23.23
CA PHE A 33 14.41 24.46 24.19
C PHE A 33 15.29 25.56 23.57
N LYS A 34 16.29 25.18 22.74
CA LYS A 34 17.11 26.13 21.98
C LYS A 34 16.30 26.94 20.97
N SER A 35 15.29 26.34 20.33
CA SER A 35 14.44 27.00 19.34
C SER A 35 13.43 27.96 19.96
N GLU A 36 12.88 27.62 21.14
CA GLU A 36 12.03 28.52 21.95
C GLU A 36 12.81 29.75 22.43
N LEU A 37 14.04 29.56 22.91
CA LEU A 37 14.94 30.65 23.29
C LEU A 37 15.29 31.59 22.13
N LEU A 38 15.30 31.09 20.89
CA LEU A 38 15.61 31.85 19.67
C LEU A 38 14.38 32.49 19.00
N GLY A 39 13.19 32.40 19.59
CA GLY A 39 12.00 33.15 19.14
C GLY A 39 11.40 32.71 17.80
N LYS A 40 11.68 31.49 17.31
CA LYS A 40 11.07 30.96 16.08
C LYS A 40 9.66 30.41 16.39
N ALA A 41 8.63 30.98 15.77
CA ALA A 41 7.24 30.56 15.95
C ALA A 41 7.03 29.08 15.54
N LEU A 42 6.51 28.26 16.48
CA LEU A 42 6.18 26.86 16.24
C LEU A 42 4.73 26.68 15.80
N ASP A 43 4.54 26.02 14.66
CA ASP A 43 3.25 25.58 14.14
C ASP A 43 2.78 24.34 14.92
N LYS A 44 1.72 24.48 15.72
CA LYS A 44 1.27 23.49 16.73
C LYS A 44 0.61 22.23 16.14
N ASN A 45 0.47 22.13 14.82
CA ASN A 45 -0.30 21.07 14.15
C ASN A 45 0.54 19.99 13.42
N SER A 46 1.87 20.02 13.47
CA SER A 46 2.73 18.95 12.93
C SER A 46 3.46 18.22 14.06
N GLY A 47 3.20 16.92 14.24
CA GLY A 47 3.86 16.13 15.29
C GLY A 47 5.39 16.20 15.24
N LYS A 48 5.98 16.65 16.36
CA LYS A 48 7.34 16.54 16.92
C LYS A 48 8.46 15.87 16.08
N ARG A 49 8.27 14.65 15.55
CA ARG A 49 9.27 13.90 14.74
C ARG A 49 9.35 14.32 13.26
N LYS A 50 8.35 15.06 12.74
CA LYS A 50 8.19 15.37 11.31
C LYS A 50 9.09 16.50 10.79
N LYS A 51 9.66 17.36 11.65
CA LYS A 51 10.40 18.55 11.21
C LYS A 51 11.88 18.28 10.93
N ASN A 52 12.55 17.42 11.70
CA ASN A 52 13.98 17.15 11.55
C ASN A 52 14.26 15.87 10.75
N GLY A 53 13.22 15.08 10.39
CA GLY A 53 13.38 13.87 9.58
C GLY A 53 14.12 12.73 10.27
N ILE A 54 14.27 12.79 11.59
CA ILE A 54 14.97 11.81 12.44
C ILE A 54 13.96 10.75 12.89
N PHE A 55 14.20 9.50 12.48
CA PHE A 55 13.34 8.36 12.82
C PHE A 55 14.18 7.21 13.37
N TYR A 56 13.82 6.72 14.55
CA TYR A 56 14.46 5.53 15.11
C TYR A 56 14.10 4.29 14.28
N THR A 57 15.11 3.51 13.90
CA THR A 57 14.93 2.24 13.19
C THR A 57 14.72 1.11 14.19
N PRO A 58 13.55 0.44 14.18
CA PRO A 58 13.28 -0.67 15.09
C PRO A 58 14.35 -1.77 15.00
N PRO A 59 14.72 -2.44 16.12
CA PRO A 59 15.78 -3.43 16.11
C PRO A 59 15.58 -4.52 15.07
N TYR A 60 14.37 -5.03 14.88
CA TYR A 60 14.10 -6.09 13.90
C TYR A 60 14.38 -5.64 12.45
N ILE A 61 14.18 -4.36 12.12
CA ILE A 61 14.53 -3.79 10.82
C ILE A 61 16.04 -3.62 10.69
N THR A 62 16.70 -3.07 11.71
CA THR A 62 18.16 -2.92 11.72
C THR A 62 18.86 -4.26 11.53
N HIS A 63 18.50 -5.28 12.33
CA HIS A 63 19.03 -6.64 12.21
C HIS A 63 18.78 -7.23 10.82
N PHE A 64 17.59 -7.02 10.26
CA PHE A 64 17.28 -7.46 8.90
C PHE A 64 18.23 -6.83 7.87
N ILE A 65 18.41 -5.51 7.89
CA ILE A 65 19.30 -4.78 6.96
C ILE A 65 20.76 -5.26 7.13
N ILE A 66 21.25 -5.37 8.36
CA ILE A 66 22.59 -5.88 8.66
C ILE A 66 22.77 -7.29 8.09
N SER A 67 21.84 -8.19 8.38
CA SER A 67 21.89 -9.57 7.89
C SER A 67 21.81 -9.67 6.38
N LYS A 68 21.12 -8.75 5.70
CA LYS A 68 20.99 -8.75 4.23
C LYS A 68 22.07 -7.96 3.51
N THR A 69 22.95 -7.27 4.25
CA THR A 69 24.03 -6.47 3.67
C THR A 69 25.40 -7.03 4.04
N ILE A 70 25.72 -7.13 5.33
CA ILE A 70 27.02 -7.61 5.81
C ILE A 70 27.21 -9.09 5.47
N ASN A 71 26.19 -9.92 5.74
CA ASN A 71 26.27 -11.36 5.48
C ASN A 71 26.45 -11.65 3.98
N GLU A 72 25.72 -10.95 3.11
CA GLU A 72 25.84 -11.12 1.66
C GLU A 72 27.24 -10.77 1.17
N TRP A 73 27.81 -9.66 1.64
CA TRP A 73 29.17 -9.28 1.31
C TRP A 73 30.18 -10.31 1.81
N LEU A 74 30.06 -10.78 3.06
CA LEU A 74 30.97 -11.77 3.64
C LEU A 74 30.87 -13.14 2.95
N ASN A 75 29.66 -13.57 2.58
CA ASN A 75 29.47 -14.80 1.81
C ASN A 75 30.16 -14.71 0.45
N GLU A 76 30.09 -13.55 -0.23
CA GLU A 76 30.85 -13.33 -1.46
C GLU A 76 32.37 -13.43 -1.23
N GLN A 77 32.89 -12.88 -0.11
CA GLN A 77 34.31 -13.02 0.22
C GLN A 77 34.70 -14.48 0.50
N LYS A 78 33.89 -15.23 1.25
CA LYS A 78 34.11 -16.67 1.51
C LYS A 78 34.18 -17.45 0.19
N GLU A 79 33.28 -17.18 -0.74
CA GLU A 79 33.29 -17.83 -2.05
C GLU A 79 34.52 -17.44 -2.88
N LYS A 80 34.96 -16.18 -2.83
CA LYS A 80 36.23 -15.74 -3.46
C LYS A 80 37.44 -16.48 -2.89
N LEU A 81 37.45 -16.74 -1.59
CA LEU A 81 38.48 -17.52 -0.90
C LEU A 81 38.35 -19.05 -1.15
N GLY A 82 37.28 -19.49 -1.82
CA GLY A 82 37.10 -20.89 -2.21
C GLY A 82 36.47 -21.77 -1.14
N PHE A 83 35.62 -21.22 -0.27
CA PHE A 83 34.91 -21.98 0.78
C PHE A 83 34.19 -23.22 0.24
N SER A 84 33.41 -23.07 -0.84
CA SER A 84 32.71 -24.17 -1.52
C SER A 84 33.62 -25.22 -2.16
N LYS A 85 34.92 -24.95 -2.26
CA LYS A 85 35.95 -25.83 -2.84
C LYS A 85 36.86 -26.45 -1.79
N LEU A 86 36.59 -26.25 -0.50
CA LEU A 86 37.38 -26.84 0.57
C LEU A 86 37.35 -28.38 0.48
N PRO A 87 38.50 -29.06 0.64
CA PRO A 87 38.54 -30.51 0.64
C PRO A 87 37.79 -31.07 1.84
N VAL A 88 37.17 -32.25 1.70
CA VAL A 88 36.59 -32.94 2.86
C VAL A 88 37.69 -33.23 3.87
N LEU A 89 37.49 -32.84 5.12
CA LEU A 89 38.40 -33.12 6.23
C LEU A 89 37.91 -34.37 6.98
N PRO A 90 38.52 -35.55 6.79
CA PRO A 90 38.10 -36.76 7.49
C PRO A 90 38.47 -36.67 8.98
N ALA A 91 37.72 -37.39 9.82
CA ALA A 91 38.06 -37.52 11.24
C ALA A 91 39.48 -38.13 11.38
N PHE A 92 40.27 -37.56 12.29
CA PHE A 92 41.62 -38.04 12.52
C PHE A 92 41.58 -39.44 13.16
N ASP A 93 42.19 -40.43 12.50
CA ASP A 93 42.36 -41.78 13.03
C ASP A 93 43.86 -42.10 13.21
N LYS A 94 44.24 -42.51 14.42
CA LYS A 94 45.61 -42.90 14.76
C LYS A 94 46.10 -44.09 13.89
N LYS A 95 45.21 -44.90 13.33
CA LYS A 95 45.50 -46.05 12.45
C LYS A 95 45.68 -45.70 10.97
N MET A 96 45.59 -44.42 10.59
CA MET A 96 45.78 -43.99 9.20
C MET A 96 47.15 -44.39 8.63
N SER A 97 47.18 -44.84 7.37
CA SER A 97 48.41 -45.10 6.61
C SER A 97 49.20 -43.81 6.39
N ALA A 98 50.49 -43.93 6.03
CA ALA A 98 51.33 -42.75 5.76
C ALA A 98 50.76 -41.86 4.64
N GLN A 99 50.20 -42.47 3.59
CA GLN A 99 49.54 -41.76 2.49
C GLN A 99 48.26 -41.05 2.98
N GLN A 100 47.46 -41.70 3.83
CA GLN A 100 46.25 -41.13 4.41
C GLN A 100 46.57 -39.97 5.36
N LYS A 101 47.62 -40.09 6.18
CA LYS A 101 48.12 -39.01 7.04
C LYS A 101 48.59 -37.81 6.21
N GLY A 102 49.34 -38.04 5.13
CA GLY A 102 49.77 -36.96 4.22
C GLY A 102 48.59 -36.23 3.57
N ALA A 103 47.57 -36.96 3.12
CA ALA A 103 46.35 -36.37 2.56
C ALA A 103 45.55 -35.58 3.61
N TYR A 104 45.40 -36.11 4.83
CA TYR A 104 44.76 -35.41 5.95
C TYR A 104 45.48 -34.11 6.27
N THR A 105 46.80 -34.12 6.46
CA THR A 105 47.58 -32.92 6.76
C THR A 105 47.44 -31.86 5.68
N LYS A 106 47.43 -32.27 4.40
CA LYS A 106 47.22 -31.34 3.27
C LYS A 106 45.84 -30.70 3.32
N ALA A 107 44.79 -31.48 3.56
CA ALA A 107 43.43 -30.97 3.71
C ALA A 107 43.31 -30.03 4.92
N LEU A 108 43.84 -30.43 6.08
CA LEU A 108 43.86 -29.64 7.31
C LEU A 108 44.52 -28.27 7.09
N ASN A 109 45.71 -28.24 6.50
CA ASN A 109 46.41 -26.99 6.18
C ASN A 109 45.63 -26.10 5.20
N THR A 110 44.83 -26.70 4.32
CA THR A 110 43.99 -25.95 3.37
C THR A 110 42.82 -25.28 4.10
N HIS A 111 42.19 -25.98 5.06
CA HIS A 111 41.18 -25.41 5.94
C HIS A 111 41.73 -24.30 6.83
N ILE A 112 42.87 -24.54 7.49
CA ILE A 112 43.52 -23.53 8.33
C ILE A 112 43.81 -22.27 7.53
N LYS A 113 44.42 -22.41 6.35
CA LYS A 113 44.73 -21.27 5.49
C LYS A 113 43.47 -20.49 5.09
N PHE A 114 42.40 -21.19 4.70
CA PHE A 114 41.14 -20.54 4.36
C PHE A 114 40.60 -19.70 5.52
N TRP A 115 40.56 -20.26 6.74
CA TRP A 115 40.03 -19.55 7.89
C TRP A 115 40.94 -18.41 8.36
N GLU A 116 42.26 -18.52 8.18
CA GLU A 116 43.20 -17.41 8.39
C GLU A 116 42.96 -16.29 7.37
N ASP A 117 42.87 -16.63 6.09
CA ASP A 117 42.57 -15.66 5.01
C ASP A 117 41.20 -14.98 5.25
N TYR A 118 40.20 -15.73 5.73
CA TYR A 118 38.88 -15.19 6.07
C TYR A 118 38.89 -14.35 7.35
N GLN A 119 39.70 -14.72 8.36
CA GLN A 119 39.93 -13.89 9.54
C GLN A 119 40.54 -12.53 9.12
N ASP A 120 41.45 -12.51 8.16
CA ASP A 120 42.01 -11.27 7.63
C ASP A 120 40.98 -10.44 6.85
N VAL A 121 40.03 -11.05 6.17
CA VAL A 121 38.86 -10.33 5.61
C VAL A 121 38.05 -9.64 6.72
N LEU A 122 37.70 -10.37 7.78
CA LEU A 122 36.96 -9.82 8.92
C LEU A 122 37.74 -8.71 9.65
N ARG A 123 39.07 -8.79 9.70
CA ARG A 123 39.91 -7.74 10.29
C ARG A 123 39.90 -6.45 9.48
N ASN A 124 39.72 -6.53 8.17
CA ASN A 124 39.93 -5.40 7.26
C ASN A 124 38.65 -4.80 6.66
N ILE A 125 37.49 -5.44 6.85
CA ILE A 125 36.18 -4.92 6.44
C ILE A 125 35.91 -3.54 7.05
N LYS A 126 35.57 -2.54 6.24
CA LYS A 126 35.21 -1.20 6.72
C LYS A 126 33.74 -0.88 6.45
N ILE A 127 33.05 -0.48 7.51
CA ILE A 127 31.61 -0.24 7.53
C ILE A 127 31.36 1.21 7.97
N LEU A 128 30.63 1.96 7.15
CA LEU A 128 30.23 3.35 7.44
C LEU A 128 28.74 3.46 7.69
N ASP A 129 28.35 4.24 8.69
CA ASP A 129 27.03 4.88 8.76
C ASP A 129 27.17 6.41 8.57
N PRO A 130 26.72 6.98 7.44
CA PRO A 130 26.94 8.39 7.12
C PRO A 130 25.94 9.33 7.82
N ALA A 131 24.98 8.82 8.58
CA ALA A 131 24.05 9.63 9.37
C ALA A 131 23.70 8.85 10.65
N CYS A 132 24.72 8.62 11.48
CA CYS A 132 24.70 7.54 12.46
C CYS A 132 23.81 7.80 13.67
N ALA A 133 23.43 9.04 13.96
CA ALA A 133 22.60 9.42 15.10
C ALA A 133 23.08 8.77 16.41
N SER A 134 22.24 7.94 17.06
CA SER A 134 22.62 7.21 18.28
C SER A 134 23.52 5.98 18.03
N GLY A 135 23.85 5.66 16.78
CA GLY A 135 24.73 4.56 16.41
C GLY A 135 24.06 3.20 16.25
N ALA A 136 22.72 3.15 16.12
CA ALA A 136 21.96 1.87 16.12
C ALA A 136 22.45 0.86 15.07
N PHE A 137 22.78 1.30 13.85
CA PHE A 137 23.34 0.42 12.82
C PHE A 137 24.76 -0.03 13.14
N LEU A 138 25.60 0.85 13.68
CA LEU A 138 26.98 0.52 14.06
C LEU A 138 27.03 -0.48 15.21
N VAL A 139 26.15 -0.31 16.21
CA VAL A 139 25.99 -1.24 17.33
C VAL A 139 25.52 -2.62 16.82
N SER A 140 24.56 -2.65 15.91
CA SER A 140 24.10 -3.92 15.33
C SER A 140 25.15 -4.58 14.42
N ALA A 141 25.93 -3.78 13.68
CA ALA A 141 27.06 -4.26 12.89
C ALA A 141 28.18 -4.82 13.78
N PHE A 142 28.46 -4.18 14.93
CA PHE A 142 29.37 -4.71 15.94
C PHE A 142 28.96 -6.11 16.39
N ASP A 143 27.71 -6.26 16.84
CA ASP A 143 27.18 -7.54 17.33
C ASP A 143 27.31 -8.63 16.25
N PHE A 144 27.01 -8.30 14.99
CA PHE A 144 27.14 -9.24 13.88
C PHE A 144 28.60 -9.66 13.62
N LEU A 145 29.52 -8.70 13.52
CA LEU A 145 30.94 -8.97 13.26
C LEU A 145 31.60 -9.73 14.41
N PHE A 146 31.21 -9.43 15.65
CA PHE A 146 31.72 -10.10 16.83
C PHE A 146 31.32 -11.57 16.84
N GLU A 147 30.05 -11.88 16.58
CA GLU A 147 29.57 -13.26 16.51
C GLU A 147 30.19 -14.03 15.34
N GLU A 148 30.39 -13.39 14.18
CA GLU A 148 31.07 -14.03 13.05
C GLU A 148 32.56 -14.27 13.37
N GLY A 149 33.24 -13.32 14.01
CA GLY A 149 34.63 -13.46 14.45
C GLY A 149 34.82 -14.57 15.48
N LYS A 150 33.88 -14.74 16.41
CA LYS A 150 33.88 -15.87 17.35
C LYS A 150 33.82 -17.22 16.63
N LYS A 151 32.97 -17.34 15.61
CA LYS A 151 32.89 -18.58 14.81
C LYS A 151 34.25 -18.89 14.18
N VAL A 152 34.88 -17.89 13.55
CA VAL A 152 36.21 -18.07 12.94
C VAL A 152 37.27 -18.46 13.97
N ASN A 153 37.27 -17.83 15.14
CA ASN A 153 38.20 -18.18 16.21
C ASN A 153 38.00 -19.62 16.72
N ASN A 154 36.74 -20.06 16.85
CA ASN A 154 36.42 -21.43 17.26
C ASN A 154 36.90 -22.45 16.23
N GLU A 155 36.59 -22.23 14.94
CA GLU A 155 37.04 -23.08 13.83
C GLU A 155 38.57 -23.20 13.79
N LEU A 156 39.29 -22.08 13.88
CA LEU A 156 40.75 -22.09 13.92
C LEU A 156 41.30 -22.81 15.16
N SER A 157 40.68 -22.60 16.33
CA SER A 157 41.09 -23.27 17.58
C SER A 157 40.96 -24.78 17.47
N GLU A 158 39.85 -25.27 16.94
CA GLU A 158 39.61 -26.69 16.71
C GLU A 158 40.62 -27.28 15.71
N LEU A 159 40.85 -26.60 14.57
CA LEU A 159 41.78 -27.07 13.54
C LEU A 159 43.25 -27.07 13.99
N LYS A 160 43.65 -26.14 14.89
CA LYS A 160 45.02 -26.04 15.41
C LYS A 160 45.24 -26.75 16.76
N GLY A 161 44.23 -27.44 17.29
CA GLY A 161 44.35 -28.22 18.52
C GLY A 161 44.40 -27.40 19.82
N GLY A 162 43.70 -26.26 19.87
CA GLY A 162 43.42 -25.50 21.10
C GLY A 162 44.54 -24.57 21.59
N LEU A 163 45.67 -24.45 20.88
CA LEU A 163 46.86 -23.68 21.30
C LEU A 163 46.93 -22.26 20.70
N ILE A 164 45.80 -21.55 20.58
CA ILE A 164 45.76 -20.19 19.98
C ILE A 164 45.66 -19.09 21.04
N SER A 165 46.51 -18.07 20.91
CA SER A 165 46.28 -16.74 21.46
C SER A 165 45.10 -16.10 20.72
N LEU A 166 43.92 -16.07 21.34
CA LEU A 166 42.73 -15.48 20.76
C LEU A 166 42.96 -13.99 20.47
N PHE A 167 42.48 -13.54 19.32
CA PHE A 167 42.50 -12.14 18.91
C PHE A 167 41.48 -11.34 19.73
N ASP A 168 41.86 -10.15 20.20
CA ASP A 168 40.95 -9.19 20.84
C ASP A 168 40.02 -8.59 19.79
N LEU A 169 38.93 -9.31 19.51
CA LEU A 169 37.91 -8.96 18.52
C LEU A 169 37.23 -7.62 18.85
N ASP A 170 36.94 -7.39 20.12
CA ASP A 170 36.14 -6.26 20.59
C ASP A 170 36.80 -4.93 20.22
N LYS A 171 38.01 -4.71 20.72
CA LYS A 171 38.74 -3.45 20.50
C LYS A 171 39.10 -3.26 19.03
N HIS A 172 39.39 -4.34 18.31
CA HIS A 172 39.72 -4.25 16.90
C HIS A 172 38.54 -3.81 16.05
N ILE A 173 37.35 -4.41 16.26
CA ILE A 173 36.13 -4.05 15.52
C ILE A 173 35.84 -2.56 15.69
N LEU A 174 35.86 -2.07 16.93
CA LEU A 174 35.62 -0.66 17.21
C LEU A 174 36.63 0.29 16.55
N LYS A 175 37.92 -0.06 16.58
CA LYS A 175 38.99 0.82 16.11
C LYS A 175 39.18 0.79 14.60
N ASN A 176 38.91 -0.33 13.95
CA ASN A 176 39.35 -0.54 12.57
C ASN A 176 38.22 -0.83 11.59
N ASN A 177 37.05 -1.26 12.06
CA ASN A 177 35.98 -1.74 11.18
C ASN A 177 34.76 -0.80 11.13
N LEU A 178 34.43 -0.11 12.22
CA LEU A 178 33.22 0.71 12.32
C LEU A 178 33.53 2.21 12.22
N PHE A 179 32.76 2.92 11.38
CA PHE A 179 32.90 4.34 11.11
C PHE A 179 31.52 5.00 11.06
N GLY A 180 31.41 6.23 11.56
CA GLY A 180 30.15 6.95 11.66
C GLY A 180 30.34 8.45 11.45
N ILE A 181 29.38 9.09 10.79
CA ILE A 181 29.32 10.55 10.67
C ILE A 181 27.94 11.03 11.08
N ASP A 182 27.90 12.14 11.82
CA ASP A 182 26.66 12.85 12.12
C ASP A 182 26.93 14.36 12.24
N ILE A 183 25.94 15.15 11.82
CA ILE A 183 25.98 16.61 11.88
C ILE A 183 25.73 17.14 13.30
N ASN A 184 25.20 16.31 14.20
CA ASN A 184 24.94 16.65 15.59
C ASN A 184 26.07 16.10 16.49
N ARG A 185 26.73 16.99 17.26
CA ARG A 185 27.85 16.61 18.15
C ARG A 185 27.40 15.71 19.29
N GLU A 186 26.22 15.98 19.83
CA GLU A 186 25.64 15.20 20.91
C GLU A 186 25.35 13.76 20.45
N SER A 187 24.84 13.57 19.21
CA SER A 187 24.66 12.26 18.59
C SER A 187 25.97 11.46 18.48
N ILE A 188 27.07 12.13 18.09
CA ILE A 188 28.40 11.51 18.01
C ILE A 188 28.85 10.96 19.35
N GLU A 189 28.68 11.71 20.44
CA GLU A 189 29.05 11.25 21.77
C GLU A 189 28.17 10.10 22.25
N ILE A 190 26.88 10.10 21.91
CA ILE A 190 25.96 8.98 22.20
C ILE A 190 26.37 7.73 21.42
N THR A 191 26.74 7.86 20.15
CA THR A 191 27.24 6.74 19.35
C THR A 191 28.50 6.14 19.98
N LYS A 192 29.47 6.97 20.37
CA LYS A 192 30.70 6.52 21.04
C LYS A 192 30.39 5.78 22.34
N LEU A 193 29.53 6.35 23.18
CA LEU A 193 29.09 5.73 24.44
C LEU A 193 28.42 4.37 24.19
N SER A 194 27.54 4.30 23.20
CA SER A 194 26.78 3.08 22.87
C SER A 194 27.71 1.94 22.43
N LEU A 195 28.75 2.27 21.67
CA LEU A 195 29.80 1.32 21.25
C LEU A 195 30.73 0.93 22.41
N TRP A 196 31.09 1.86 23.29
CA TRP A 196 31.90 1.55 24.47
C TRP A 196 31.18 0.63 25.44
N ILE A 197 29.87 0.84 25.69
CA ILE A 197 29.08 -0.04 26.56
C ILE A 197 29.11 -1.50 26.08
N LYS A 198 29.15 -1.73 24.76
CA LYS A 198 29.25 -3.08 24.18
C LYS A 198 30.57 -3.79 24.47
N THR A 199 31.65 -3.04 24.69
CA THR A 199 33.02 -3.57 24.87
C THR A 199 33.57 -3.32 26.26
N ALA A 200 32.79 -2.70 27.15
CA ALA A 200 33.24 -2.28 28.46
C ALA A 200 33.66 -3.49 29.31
N ASN A 201 34.93 -3.49 29.72
CA ASN A 201 35.48 -4.45 30.67
C ASN A 201 36.10 -3.68 31.84
N LYS A 202 35.88 -4.16 33.07
CA LYS A 202 36.32 -3.49 34.32
C LYS A 202 37.82 -3.22 34.39
N PHE A 203 38.63 -3.91 33.59
CA PHE A 203 40.09 -3.91 33.68
C PHE A 203 40.79 -3.22 32.50
N ASP A 204 40.04 -2.73 31.51
CA ASP A 204 40.60 -2.15 30.28
C ASP A 204 40.22 -0.68 30.09
N PRO A 205 41.14 0.17 29.58
CA PRO A 205 40.82 1.53 29.19
C PRO A 205 39.95 1.56 27.93
N LEU A 206 39.07 2.57 27.84
CA LEU A 206 38.26 2.82 26.65
C LEU A 206 39.14 3.18 25.45
N THR A 207 38.81 2.65 24.28
CA THR A 207 39.47 2.97 23.01
C THR A 207 39.04 4.35 22.51
N SER A 208 39.97 5.18 22.02
CA SER A 208 39.60 6.42 21.31
C SER A 208 38.93 6.07 19.98
N LEU A 209 37.77 6.69 19.74
CA LEU A 209 36.94 6.52 18.54
C LEU A 209 36.89 7.79 17.69
N ASP A 210 37.68 8.81 18.02
CA ASP A 210 37.55 10.16 17.42
C ASP A 210 37.90 10.21 15.94
N ASN A 211 38.71 9.27 15.45
CA ASN A 211 39.07 9.15 14.04
C ASN A 211 38.04 8.33 13.23
N ASN A 212 37.11 7.65 13.90
CA ASN A 212 36.15 6.74 13.29
C ASN A 212 34.73 7.28 13.35
N ILE A 213 34.37 7.87 14.49
CA ILE A 213 33.06 8.46 14.75
C ILE A 213 33.22 9.98 14.77
N CYS A 214 32.91 10.60 13.64
CA CYS A 214 33.30 11.96 13.31
C CYS A 214 32.08 12.90 13.26
N TYR A 215 32.23 14.08 13.85
CA TYR A 215 31.30 15.18 13.61
C TYR A 215 31.54 15.79 12.23
N GLY A 216 30.48 15.92 11.42
CA GLY A 216 30.54 16.56 10.10
C GLY A 216 29.24 16.43 9.30
N ASP A 217 29.12 17.21 8.24
CA ASP A 217 28.04 17.06 7.26
C ASP A 217 28.47 16.10 6.15
N SER A 218 27.93 14.88 6.15
CA SER A 218 28.26 13.85 5.16
C SER A 218 28.03 14.23 3.70
N LEU A 219 27.16 15.21 3.42
CA LEU A 219 26.86 15.64 2.06
C LEU A 219 27.72 16.84 1.62
N VAL A 220 28.18 17.65 2.56
CA VAL A 220 28.95 18.86 2.26
C VAL A 220 30.44 18.64 2.47
N ASP A 221 30.83 17.98 3.56
CA ASP A 221 32.21 17.81 3.99
C ASP A 221 32.88 16.59 3.34
N GLU A 222 34.19 16.69 3.12
CA GLU A 222 35.04 15.57 2.70
C GLU A 222 35.67 14.89 3.93
N VAL A 223 34.82 14.28 4.77
CA VAL A 223 35.27 13.63 6.02
C VAL A 223 36.14 12.39 5.75
N PHE A 224 35.76 11.58 4.75
CA PHE A 224 36.51 10.42 4.33
C PHE A 224 36.76 10.45 2.81
N PRO A 225 37.90 9.91 2.34
CA PRO A 225 38.17 9.76 0.92
C PRO A 225 37.15 8.86 0.22
N GLU A 226 36.96 9.06 -1.08
CA GLU A 226 36.22 8.13 -1.92
C GLU A 226 36.83 6.73 -1.88
N GLU A 227 36.01 5.71 -2.16
CA GLU A 227 36.42 4.30 -2.19
C GLU A 227 37.11 3.78 -0.91
N SER A 228 36.70 4.29 0.25
CA SER A 228 37.27 3.92 1.55
C SER A 228 36.58 2.74 2.23
N PHE A 229 35.32 2.44 1.86
CA PHE A 229 34.46 1.53 2.61
C PHE A 229 34.03 0.30 1.82
N ASP A 230 33.91 -0.83 2.48
CA ASP A 230 33.36 -2.06 1.90
C ASP A 230 31.83 -2.06 1.96
N ILE A 231 31.27 -1.50 3.03
CA ILE A 231 29.83 -1.41 3.27
C ILE A 231 29.45 -0.01 3.78
N VAL A 232 28.30 0.50 3.32
CA VAL A 232 27.62 1.68 3.88
C VAL A 232 26.21 1.28 4.31
N LEU A 233 25.83 1.61 5.55
CA LEU A 233 24.56 1.24 6.18
C LEU A 233 23.90 2.47 6.78
N GLY A 234 22.59 2.44 7.02
CA GLY A 234 21.97 3.51 7.80
C GLY A 234 20.51 3.80 7.47
N ASN A 235 20.00 4.81 8.16
CA ASN A 235 18.70 5.44 7.92
C ASN A 235 18.93 6.93 7.62
N PRO A 236 19.20 7.31 6.36
CA PRO A 236 19.46 8.70 6.03
C PRO A 236 18.21 9.59 6.28
N PRO A 237 18.39 10.88 6.57
CA PRO A 237 17.31 11.75 7.06
C PRO A 237 16.20 12.03 6.03
N TYR A 238 14.93 11.99 6.46
CA TYR A 238 13.76 12.26 5.60
C TYR A 238 13.34 13.73 5.65
N VAL A 239 14.22 14.60 5.17
CA VAL A 239 14.02 16.05 5.20
C VAL A 239 13.63 16.55 3.82
N ARG A 240 12.51 17.26 3.74
CA ARG A 240 12.04 17.86 2.49
C ARG A 240 12.90 19.06 2.12
N GLN A 241 13.12 19.24 0.82
CA GLN A 241 13.97 20.31 0.26
C GLN A 241 13.57 21.73 0.69
N GLU A 242 12.31 22.00 1.02
CA GLU A 242 11.89 23.34 1.49
C GLU A 242 12.54 23.73 2.82
N LEU A 243 12.90 22.75 3.66
CA LEU A 243 13.53 22.96 4.97
C LEU A 243 15.05 23.18 4.88
N ILE A 244 15.66 22.84 3.75
CA ILE A 244 17.11 22.91 3.51
C ILE A 244 17.45 23.82 2.32
N THR A 245 16.61 24.84 2.08
CA THR A 245 16.75 25.75 0.93
C THR A 245 18.15 26.39 0.81
N HIS A 246 18.84 26.61 1.94
CA HIS A 246 20.20 27.17 1.99
C HIS A 246 21.27 26.24 1.40
N LEU A 247 21.06 24.92 1.39
CA LEU A 247 21.99 23.93 0.84
C LEU A 247 21.81 23.69 -0.66
N LYS A 248 20.74 24.22 -1.27
CA LYS A 248 20.40 23.95 -2.68
C LYS A 248 21.55 24.22 -3.67
N PRO A 249 22.26 25.36 -3.61
CA PRO A 249 23.33 25.64 -4.56
C PRO A 249 24.46 24.60 -4.49
N ASP A 250 24.84 24.20 -3.27
CA ASP A 250 25.89 23.19 -3.06
C ASP A 250 25.44 21.81 -3.53
N LEU A 251 24.19 21.43 -3.24
CA LEU A 251 23.63 20.15 -3.67
C LEU A 251 23.52 20.04 -5.20
N GLU A 252 23.09 21.12 -5.86
CA GLU A 252 22.98 21.19 -7.33
C GLU A 252 24.34 21.08 -8.01
N MET A 253 25.36 21.69 -7.42
CA MET A 253 26.72 21.65 -7.95
C MET A 253 27.41 20.30 -7.71
N LYS A 254 27.15 19.64 -6.57
CA LYS A 254 27.85 18.42 -6.15
C LYS A 254 27.22 17.12 -6.64
N TYR A 255 25.91 17.06 -6.84
CA TYR A 255 25.19 15.80 -7.02
C TYR A 255 24.43 15.71 -8.33
N LYS A 256 24.63 14.61 -9.07
CA LYS A 256 23.92 14.32 -10.32
C LYS A 256 22.45 13.99 -10.09
N VAL A 257 22.09 13.48 -8.91
CA VAL A 257 20.70 13.16 -8.57
C VAL A 257 19.88 14.39 -8.19
N TYR A 258 20.47 15.59 -8.21
CA TYR A 258 19.80 16.81 -7.76
C TYR A 258 18.46 17.05 -8.46
N HIS A 259 17.46 17.36 -7.63
CA HIS A 259 16.18 17.91 -8.05
C HIS A 259 15.71 18.88 -6.96
N SER A 260 15.06 19.97 -7.36
CA SER A 260 14.64 21.08 -6.47
C SER A 260 13.68 20.68 -5.33
N SER A 261 13.15 19.46 -5.39
CA SER A 261 12.21 18.86 -4.43
C SER A 261 12.53 17.39 -4.09
N LEU A 262 13.77 16.92 -4.33
CA LEU A 262 14.21 15.60 -3.87
C LEU A 262 14.44 15.62 -2.35
N ASP A 263 13.89 14.65 -1.62
CA ASP A 263 14.16 14.49 -0.19
C ASP A 263 15.65 14.21 0.08
N LEU A 264 16.15 14.69 1.22
CA LEU A 264 17.58 14.73 1.55
C LEU A 264 18.28 13.36 1.48
N PHE A 265 17.60 12.27 1.86
CA PHE A 265 18.14 10.91 1.77
C PHE A 265 18.61 10.53 0.35
N GLY A 266 18.07 11.16 -0.70
CA GLY A 266 18.44 10.85 -2.08
C GLY A 266 19.91 11.13 -2.38
N TYR A 267 20.45 12.20 -1.81
CA TYR A 267 21.87 12.58 -1.97
C TYR A 267 22.81 11.61 -1.24
N PHE A 268 22.35 11.01 -0.14
CA PHE A 268 23.12 10.00 0.58
C PHE A 268 23.35 8.73 -0.25
N TYR A 269 22.41 8.33 -1.12
CA TYR A 269 22.63 7.20 -2.03
C TYR A 269 23.79 7.48 -3.00
N GLU A 270 23.81 8.65 -3.64
CA GLU A 270 24.89 9.04 -4.55
C GLU A 270 26.23 9.15 -3.81
N LYS A 271 26.28 9.87 -2.68
CA LYS A 271 27.49 10.00 -1.85
C LYS A 271 28.04 8.64 -1.42
N SER A 272 27.16 7.74 -0.99
CA SER A 272 27.56 6.40 -0.51
C SER A 272 28.15 5.55 -1.62
N LEU A 273 27.65 5.65 -2.85
CA LEU A 273 28.25 4.96 -4.00
C LEU A 273 29.66 5.49 -4.32
N TYR A 274 29.93 6.77 -4.09
CA TYR A 274 31.30 7.31 -4.21
C TYR A 274 32.23 6.81 -3.10
N LEU A 275 31.74 6.75 -1.85
CA LEU A 275 32.51 6.28 -0.70
C LEU A 275 32.82 4.78 -0.71
N LEU A 276 32.04 3.98 -1.44
CA LEU A 276 32.25 2.54 -1.55
C LEU A 276 33.42 2.16 -2.45
N LYS A 277 34.20 1.16 -2.04
CA LYS A 277 35.12 0.41 -2.91
C LYS A 277 34.34 -0.33 -4.00
N LYS A 278 35.05 -0.75 -5.05
CA LYS A 278 34.51 -1.69 -6.03
C LYS A 278 33.93 -2.93 -5.33
N ASP A 279 32.76 -3.39 -5.79
CA ASP A 279 32.01 -4.51 -5.21
C ASP A 279 31.49 -4.27 -3.77
N GLY A 280 31.57 -3.04 -3.27
CA GLY A 280 31.04 -2.66 -1.97
C GLY A 280 29.50 -2.58 -1.95
N TYR A 281 28.90 -2.60 -0.75
CA TYR A 281 27.45 -2.73 -0.58
C TYR A 281 26.84 -1.54 0.17
N ILE A 282 25.65 -1.12 -0.23
CA ILE A 282 24.78 -0.19 0.51
C ILE A 282 23.62 -0.99 1.09
N GLY A 283 23.29 -0.76 2.37
CA GLY A 283 22.05 -1.22 2.98
C GLY A 283 21.33 -0.08 3.69
N PHE A 284 20.33 0.51 3.03
CA PHE A 284 19.61 1.67 3.55
C PHE A 284 18.13 1.38 3.77
N ILE A 285 17.58 1.99 4.82
CA ILE A 285 16.15 2.28 4.92
C ILE A 285 15.90 3.74 4.54
N SER A 286 14.92 4.00 3.67
CA SER A 286 14.55 5.34 3.23
C SER A 286 13.03 5.48 3.02
N ASN A 287 12.54 6.71 2.81
CA ASN A 287 11.16 6.90 2.37
C ASN A 287 11.01 6.50 0.89
N SER A 288 9.87 5.96 0.49
CA SER A 288 9.65 5.49 -0.88
C SER A 288 9.80 6.61 -1.90
N PHE A 289 10.60 6.34 -2.92
CA PHE A 289 10.85 7.23 -4.06
C PHE A 289 10.55 6.55 -5.40
N SER A 290 9.91 5.37 -5.37
CA SER A 290 9.65 4.53 -6.55
C SER A 290 8.79 5.22 -7.62
N LYS A 291 7.91 6.14 -7.21
CA LYS A 291 6.88 6.76 -8.08
C LYS A 291 6.89 8.29 -8.07
N THR A 292 7.81 8.90 -7.33
CA THR A 292 7.84 10.36 -7.13
C THR A 292 8.62 11.02 -8.25
N ASN A 293 8.04 12.03 -8.91
CA ASN A 293 8.71 12.74 -10.01
C ASN A 293 10.04 13.39 -9.59
N SER A 294 10.13 13.88 -8.34
CA SER A 294 11.36 14.51 -7.83
C SER A 294 12.54 13.56 -7.68
N SER A 295 12.32 12.24 -7.80
CA SER A 295 13.36 11.22 -7.66
C SER A 295 13.73 10.55 -8.99
N ILE A 296 13.37 11.13 -10.13
CA ILE A 296 13.65 10.55 -11.45
C ILE A 296 15.16 10.38 -11.69
N TYR A 297 15.97 11.39 -11.38
CA TYR A 297 17.43 11.33 -11.52
C TYR A 297 18.07 10.36 -10.53
N LEU A 298 17.53 10.27 -9.30
CA LEU A 298 17.96 9.26 -8.32
C LEU A 298 17.69 7.84 -8.85
N ARG A 299 16.50 7.56 -9.37
CA ARG A 299 16.17 6.23 -9.92
C ARG A 299 17.09 5.87 -11.09
N GLU A 300 17.27 6.80 -12.04
CA GLU A 300 18.17 6.60 -13.17
C GLU A 300 19.62 6.37 -12.72
N PHE A 301 20.12 7.19 -11.79
CA PHE A 301 21.47 7.05 -11.25
C PHE A 301 21.67 5.68 -10.60
N LEU A 302 20.74 5.23 -9.76
CA LEU A 302 20.85 3.93 -9.07
C LEU A 302 20.84 2.77 -10.05
N VAL A 303 19.94 2.78 -11.04
CA VAL A 303 19.89 1.73 -12.07
C VAL A 303 21.21 1.66 -12.85
N ASN A 304 21.82 2.79 -13.16
CA ASN A 304 23.02 2.83 -14.00
C ASN A 304 24.34 2.59 -13.24
N ASN A 305 24.37 2.82 -11.93
CA ASN A 305 25.61 2.80 -11.14
C ASN A 305 25.63 1.71 -10.05
N SER A 306 24.59 0.89 -9.95
CA SER A 306 24.53 -0.16 -8.95
C SER A 306 23.76 -1.39 -9.43
N ARG A 307 24.13 -2.54 -8.88
CA ARG A 307 23.39 -3.78 -9.02
C ARG A 307 22.48 -3.95 -7.81
N PHE A 308 21.19 -4.17 -8.05
CA PHE A 308 20.21 -4.33 -6.97
C PHE A 308 20.32 -5.74 -6.40
N ILE A 309 20.25 -5.88 -5.08
CA ILE A 309 20.25 -7.19 -4.41
C ILE A 309 18.87 -7.44 -3.81
N TYR A 310 18.38 -6.47 -3.02
CA TYR A 310 17.08 -6.54 -2.35
C TYR A 310 16.33 -5.21 -2.41
N TYR A 311 15.01 -5.30 -2.53
CA TYR A 311 14.08 -4.19 -2.34
C TYR A 311 12.90 -4.65 -1.48
N VAL A 312 12.74 -4.08 -0.28
CA VAL A 312 11.63 -4.42 0.62
C VAL A 312 10.73 -3.20 0.79
N ASP A 313 9.46 -3.35 0.42
CA ASP A 313 8.46 -2.29 0.44
C ASP A 313 7.59 -2.39 1.71
N PHE A 314 7.73 -1.42 2.62
CA PHE A 314 6.90 -1.26 3.82
C PHE A 314 5.84 -0.17 3.67
N THR A 315 5.57 0.36 2.48
CA THR A 315 4.58 1.44 2.24
C THR A 315 3.16 1.09 2.70
N GLY A 316 2.83 -0.20 2.82
CA GLY A 316 1.54 -0.69 3.30
C GLY A 316 1.42 -0.85 4.82
N VAL A 317 2.50 -0.64 5.57
CA VAL A 317 2.58 -0.91 7.01
C VAL A 317 3.26 0.23 7.76
N GLN A 318 2.85 0.44 9.01
CA GLN A 318 3.48 1.43 9.88
C GLN A 318 4.56 0.76 10.72
N ILE A 319 5.83 1.07 10.45
CA ILE A 319 6.98 0.57 11.21
C ILE A 319 7.62 1.63 12.11
N PHE A 320 7.36 2.91 11.84
CA PHE A 320 7.81 4.02 12.67
C PHE A 320 6.63 4.58 13.48
N GLU A 321 6.78 4.60 14.80
CA GLU A 321 5.75 5.13 15.69
C GLU A 321 5.57 6.65 15.53
N GLY A 322 4.32 7.11 15.50
CA GLY A 322 3.99 8.54 15.45
C GLY A 322 4.30 9.25 14.12
N ALA A 323 4.69 8.50 13.09
CA ALA A 323 5.04 9.04 11.77
C ALA A 323 4.19 8.41 10.66
N THR A 324 3.80 9.22 9.67
CA THR A 324 3.16 8.76 8.43
C THR A 324 4.21 8.80 7.32
N THR A 325 5.03 7.77 7.28
CA THR A 325 6.11 7.57 6.30
C THR A 325 5.86 6.32 5.48
N TYR A 326 6.52 6.18 4.34
CA TYR A 326 6.36 5.05 3.44
C TYR A 326 7.71 4.33 3.25
N PRO A 327 8.22 3.64 4.29
CA PRO A 327 9.59 3.15 4.27
C PRO A 327 9.83 2.06 3.23
N VAL A 328 11.06 2.03 2.73
CA VAL A 328 11.59 0.99 1.86
C VAL A 328 13.01 0.64 2.31
N VAL A 329 13.38 -0.62 2.24
CA VAL A 329 14.76 -1.08 2.45
C VAL A 329 15.36 -1.44 1.11
N MET A 330 16.54 -0.93 0.82
CA MET A 330 17.30 -1.27 -0.38
C MET A 330 18.69 -1.77 -0.03
N VAL A 331 19.05 -2.91 -0.61
CA VAL A 331 20.42 -3.41 -0.63
C VAL A 331 20.95 -3.35 -2.05
N LEU A 332 22.05 -2.62 -2.23
CA LEU A 332 22.68 -2.36 -3.52
C LEU A 332 24.14 -2.77 -3.46
N LYS A 333 24.68 -3.22 -4.59
CA LYS A 333 26.12 -3.43 -4.79
C LYS A 333 26.66 -2.40 -5.78
N LYS A 334 27.81 -1.80 -5.48
CA LYS A 334 28.55 -0.94 -6.42
C LYS A 334 29.14 -1.81 -7.54
N ASP A 335 28.34 -1.97 -8.59
CA ASP A 335 28.66 -2.70 -9.81
C ASP A 335 27.90 -2.06 -10.97
N ASN A 336 28.65 -1.56 -11.96
CA ASN A 336 28.13 -0.91 -13.16
C ASN A 336 28.36 -1.75 -14.44
N GLN A 337 28.80 -3.00 -14.31
CA GLN A 337 29.13 -3.88 -15.45
C GLN A 337 28.23 -5.12 -15.56
N TYR A 338 27.14 -5.19 -14.79
CA TYR A 338 26.22 -6.32 -14.88
C TYR A 338 25.49 -6.34 -16.23
N LYS A 339 25.50 -7.49 -16.92
CA LYS A 339 24.76 -7.67 -18.20
C LYS A 339 23.28 -7.97 -17.98
N LYS A 340 22.99 -8.76 -16.96
CA LYS A 340 21.63 -9.13 -16.52
C LYS A 340 21.64 -9.22 -15.00
N ASN A 341 20.66 -8.60 -14.34
CA ASN A 341 20.51 -8.73 -12.90
C ASN A 341 19.08 -9.09 -12.51
N LEU A 342 18.96 -10.12 -11.66
CA LEU A 342 17.74 -10.46 -10.94
C LEU A 342 17.95 -10.09 -9.47
N PHE A 343 17.02 -9.34 -8.90
CA PHE A 343 17.01 -9.00 -7.47
C PHE A 343 15.69 -9.40 -6.85
N ARG A 344 15.67 -9.57 -5.52
CA ARG A 344 14.43 -9.93 -4.82
C ARG A 344 13.67 -8.68 -4.40
N TYR A 345 12.40 -8.66 -4.73
CA TYR A 345 11.43 -7.68 -4.26
C TYR A 345 10.41 -8.33 -3.33
N TYR A 346 10.11 -7.69 -2.21
CA TYR A 346 9.04 -8.13 -1.32
C TYR A 346 8.26 -6.95 -0.75
N LYS A 347 6.95 -6.96 -0.92
CA LYS A 347 6.04 -5.99 -0.29
C LYS A 347 5.41 -6.59 0.95
N ILE A 348 5.67 -5.96 2.09
CA ILE A 348 5.22 -6.44 3.40
C ILE A 348 3.78 -6.03 3.64
N ASN A 349 2.96 -7.00 4.03
CA ASN A 349 1.62 -6.77 4.56
C ASN A 349 1.64 -6.76 6.10
N LYS A 350 0.63 -6.16 6.72
CA LYS A 350 0.56 -5.94 8.17
C LYS A 350 0.69 -7.23 8.99
N GLU A 351 0.15 -8.33 8.48
CA GLU A 351 0.16 -9.64 9.14
C GLU A 351 1.55 -10.31 9.12
N GLU A 352 2.44 -9.89 8.21
CA GLU A 352 3.74 -10.52 7.96
C GLU A 352 4.90 -9.76 8.60
N LEU A 353 4.63 -8.63 9.27
CA LEU A 353 5.68 -7.74 9.80
C LEU A 353 6.61 -8.44 10.80
N ASN A 354 6.05 -9.33 11.64
CA ASN A 354 6.80 -10.07 12.66
C ASN A 354 7.54 -11.30 12.12
N THR A 355 7.30 -11.69 10.86
CA THR A 355 7.88 -12.89 10.24
C THR A 355 8.76 -12.58 9.03
N LEU A 356 9.15 -11.30 8.88
CA LEU A 356 9.98 -10.77 7.80
C LEU A 356 11.17 -11.68 7.48
N SER A 357 12.00 -12.00 8.46
CA SER A 357 13.21 -12.80 8.24
C SER A 357 12.93 -14.26 7.84
N SER A 358 11.85 -14.84 8.34
CA SER A 358 11.52 -16.27 8.14
C SER A 358 10.91 -16.56 6.77
N HIS A 359 10.18 -15.60 6.18
CA HIS A 359 9.46 -15.81 4.92
C HIS A 359 9.96 -14.97 3.74
N PHE A 360 10.98 -14.11 3.94
CA PHE A 360 11.51 -13.26 2.87
C PHE A 360 11.89 -14.04 1.61
N GLU A 361 12.60 -15.16 1.75
CA GLU A 361 13.06 -15.95 0.59
C GLU A 361 11.90 -16.62 -0.16
N GLU A 362 10.88 -17.08 0.57
CA GLU A 362 9.71 -17.79 0.02
C GLU A 362 8.69 -16.84 -0.63
N ARG A 363 8.52 -15.64 -0.06
CA ARG A 363 7.48 -14.68 -0.47
C ARG A 363 7.98 -13.59 -1.42
N SER A 364 9.30 -13.40 -1.51
CA SER A 364 9.86 -12.44 -2.47
C SER A 364 9.73 -12.93 -3.91
N ILE A 365 9.56 -11.99 -4.82
CA ILE A 365 9.58 -12.24 -6.26
C ILE A 365 10.90 -11.77 -6.86
N LEU A 366 11.34 -12.44 -7.91
CA LEU A 366 12.52 -12.02 -8.68
C LEU A 366 12.12 -10.98 -9.71
N ILE A 367 12.85 -9.86 -9.73
CA ILE A 367 12.65 -8.76 -10.66
C ILE A 367 13.89 -8.61 -11.52
N ASN A 368 13.67 -8.45 -12.82
CA ASN A 368 14.72 -8.16 -13.78
C ASN A 368 15.04 -6.66 -13.79
N GLN A 369 16.20 -6.28 -13.24
CA GLN A 369 16.62 -4.88 -13.15
C GLN A 369 16.70 -4.22 -14.53
N ASN A 370 17.06 -4.97 -15.57
CA ASN A 370 17.18 -4.45 -16.94
C ASN A 370 15.83 -4.09 -17.59
N GLN A 371 14.70 -4.49 -16.98
CA GLN A 371 13.35 -4.20 -17.46
C GLN A 371 12.64 -3.12 -16.64
N ILE A 372 13.30 -2.55 -15.62
CA ILE A 372 12.71 -1.48 -14.81
C ILE A 372 12.62 -0.20 -15.63
N ASP A 373 11.47 0.46 -15.57
CA ASP A 373 11.28 1.81 -16.11
C ASP A 373 11.83 2.86 -15.12
N ASN A 374 12.73 3.73 -15.60
CA ASN A 374 13.27 4.82 -14.78
C ASN A 374 12.20 5.86 -14.39
N SER A 375 11.10 5.95 -15.15
CA SER A 375 9.99 6.86 -14.86
C SER A 375 9.23 6.44 -13.60
N ASN A 376 8.98 5.14 -13.42
CA ASN A 376 8.27 4.55 -12.28
C ASN A 376 8.73 3.12 -12.03
N TRP A 377 9.14 2.82 -10.79
CA TRP A 377 9.45 1.47 -10.36
C TRP A 377 8.19 0.75 -9.91
N ASP A 378 7.55 0.03 -10.84
CA ASP A 378 6.52 -0.96 -10.56
C ASP A 378 7.16 -2.35 -10.52
N PHE A 379 7.63 -2.77 -9.34
CA PHE A 379 8.21 -4.09 -9.13
C PHE A 379 7.14 -5.17 -9.16
N VAL A 380 6.93 -5.70 -10.36
CA VAL A 380 5.97 -6.77 -10.66
C VAL A 380 6.69 -7.91 -11.36
N SER A 381 6.22 -9.15 -11.19
CA SER A 381 6.87 -10.32 -11.79
C SER A 381 6.86 -10.23 -13.32
N GLU A 382 7.78 -10.94 -13.98
CA GLU A 382 7.83 -10.97 -15.45
C GLU A 382 6.50 -11.46 -16.05
N GLU A 383 5.85 -12.43 -15.41
CA GLU A 383 4.52 -12.90 -15.77
C GLU A 383 3.47 -11.78 -15.68
N GLU A 384 3.45 -11.01 -14.59
CA GLU A 384 2.51 -9.89 -14.42
C GLU A 384 2.78 -8.78 -15.44
N GLN A 385 4.05 -8.45 -15.71
CA GLN A 385 4.42 -7.46 -16.73
C GLN A 385 3.93 -7.88 -18.12
N ASN A 386 4.18 -9.13 -18.50
CA ASN A 386 3.74 -9.68 -19.78
C ASN A 386 2.22 -9.73 -19.88
N LEU A 387 1.54 -10.11 -18.80
CA LEU A 387 0.08 -10.05 -18.68
C LEU A 387 -0.43 -8.61 -18.90
N LYS A 388 0.12 -7.61 -18.18
CA LYS A 388 -0.28 -6.21 -18.33
C LYS A 388 -0.05 -5.70 -19.75
N LYS A 389 1.14 -5.91 -20.32
CA LYS A 389 1.44 -5.52 -21.72
C LYS A 389 0.42 -6.11 -22.69
N ARG A 390 0.06 -7.38 -22.51
CA ARG A 390 -0.93 -8.08 -23.35
C ARG A 390 -2.35 -7.55 -23.16
N LEU A 391 -2.79 -7.34 -21.92
CA LEU A 391 -4.12 -6.80 -21.62
C LEU A 391 -4.27 -5.37 -22.14
N PHE A 392 -3.32 -4.48 -21.84
CA PHE A 392 -3.43 -3.04 -22.14
C PHE A 392 -3.07 -2.65 -23.58
N SER A 393 -2.73 -3.62 -24.44
CA SER A 393 -2.53 -3.38 -25.88
C SER A 393 -3.79 -3.57 -26.72
N SER A 394 -4.90 -4.02 -26.12
CA SER A 394 -6.17 -4.21 -26.82
C SER A 394 -7.01 -2.94 -26.89
N LYS A 395 -8.07 -2.97 -27.71
CA LYS A 395 -9.04 -1.87 -27.81
C LYS A 395 -9.70 -1.62 -26.46
N THR A 396 -9.90 -0.35 -26.15
CA THR A 396 -10.50 0.14 -24.91
C THR A 396 -12.03 0.24 -25.00
N ILE A 397 -12.70 0.37 -23.84
CA ILE A 397 -14.13 0.70 -23.76
C ILE A 397 -14.47 1.91 -24.62
N LYS A 398 -13.67 2.99 -24.53
CA LYS A 398 -13.94 4.21 -25.27
C LYS A 398 -13.89 4.03 -26.78
N GLU A 399 -12.97 3.21 -27.27
CA GLU A 399 -12.84 2.93 -28.71
C GLU A 399 -13.98 2.07 -29.25
N LYS A 400 -14.54 1.15 -28.46
CA LYS A 400 -15.64 0.27 -28.90
C LYS A 400 -17.04 0.85 -28.64
N PHE A 401 -17.25 1.44 -27.47
CA PHE A 401 -18.58 1.85 -26.99
C PHE A 401 -18.75 3.37 -26.83
N GLY A 402 -17.67 4.14 -27.02
CA GLY A 402 -17.66 5.57 -26.74
C GLY A 402 -17.47 5.87 -25.25
N LYS A 403 -17.65 7.14 -24.90
CA LYS A 403 -17.39 7.63 -23.54
C LYS A 403 -18.42 7.11 -22.55
N THR A 404 -17.97 6.92 -21.31
CA THR A 404 -18.83 6.76 -20.14
C THR A 404 -19.27 8.10 -19.56
N TYR A 405 -20.38 8.11 -18.83
CA TYR A 405 -21.01 9.33 -18.32
C TYR A 405 -21.26 9.25 -16.82
N TYR A 406 -21.09 10.36 -16.12
CA TYR A 406 -21.59 10.49 -14.75
C TYR A 406 -23.12 10.56 -14.74
N GLY A 407 -23.72 10.11 -13.63
CA GLY A 407 -25.10 10.40 -13.29
C GLY A 407 -25.39 11.91 -13.22
N LEU A 408 -26.65 12.25 -13.06
CA LEU A 408 -27.13 13.62 -13.04
C LEU A 408 -26.66 14.35 -11.78
N LYS A 409 -26.18 15.58 -11.96
CA LYS A 409 -25.90 16.52 -10.86
C LYS A 409 -27.08 17.47 -10.72
N THR A 410 -27.74 17.47 -9.56
CA THR A 410 -28.89 18.37 -9.31
C THR A 410 -28.45 19.78 -8.89
N GLY A 411 -27.29 19.89 -8.24
CA GLY A 411 -26.81 21.13 -7.61
C GLY A 411 -27.54 21.51 -6.32
N LEU A 412 -28.64 20.82 -5.97
CA LEU A 412 -29.40 21.02 -4.72
C LEU A 412 -30.26 19.79 -4.42
N ASN A 413 -29.62 18.70 -3.97
CA ASN A 413 -30.27 17.39 -3.77
C ASN A 413 -31.56 17.48 -2.94
N LYS A 414 -31.56 18.25 -1.85
CA LYS A 414 -32.73 18.37 -0.96
C LYS A 414 -33.99 18.97 -1.59
N ALA A 415 -33.85 19.75 -2.66
CA ALA A 415 -34.99 20.33 -3.37
C ALA A 415 -35.54 19.37 -4.42
N PHE A 416 -34.64 18.71 -5.16
CA PHE A 416 -35.00 17.96 -6.37
C PHE A 416 -35.11 16.45 -6.16
N ILE A 417 -34.49 15.88 -5.13
CA ILE A 417 -34.58 14.44 -4.82
C ILE A 417 -35.55 14.28 -3.66
N ILE A 418 -36.63 13.57 -3.92
CA ILE A 418 -37.77 13.41 -3.00
C ILE A 418 -37.97 11.93 -2.64
N ASP A 419 -38.48 11.69 -1.45
CA ASP A 419 -38.88 10.35 -1.00
C ASP A 419 -40.30 10.01 -1.43
N LYS A 420 -40.76 8.81 -1.05
CA LYS A 420 -42.07 8.27 -1.41
C LYS A 420 -43.23 9.15 -0.92
N SER A 421 -43.13 9.70 0.29
CA SER A 421 -44.21 10.49 0.88
C SER A 421 -44.43 11.81 0.14
N VAL A 422 -43.33 12.49 -0.21
CA VAL A 422 -43.37 13.72 -0.99
C VAL A 422 -43.75 13.41 -2.44
N TYR A 423 -43.24 12.33 -3.03
CA TYR A 423 -43.63 11.89 -4.37
C TYR A 423 -45.14 11.66 -4.50
N GLU A 424 -45.74 10.92 -3.56
CA GLU A 424 -47.19 10.65 -3.55
C GLU A 424 -48.02 11.94 -3.45
N LEU A 425 -47.55 12.93 -2.69
CA LEU A 425 -48.21 14.24 -2.60
C LEU A 425 -48.12 15.04 -3.91
N LEU A 426 -46.94 15.08 -4.53
CA LEU A 426 -46.67 15.95 -5.69
C LEU A 426 -47.18 15.34 -7.01
N THR A 427 -47.19 14.01 -7.13
CA THR A 427 -47.52 13.32 -8.39
C THR A 427 -48.97 13.50 -8.82
N VAL A 428 -49.86 13.90 -7.89
CA VAL A 428 -51.27 14.22 -8.15
C VAL A 428 -51.43 15.25 -9.29
N GLU A 429 -50.50 16.20 -9.40
CA GLU A 429 -50.54 17.26 -10.42
C GLU A 429 -49.32 17.29 -11.35
N SER A 430 -48.22 16.62 -10.99
CA SER A 430 -46.92 16.80 -11.65
C SER A 430 -46.21 15.49 -12.01
N SER A 431 -46.96 14.41 -12.20
CA SER A 431 -46.41 13.08 -12.52
C SER A 431 -45.44 13.07 -13.71
N GLU A 432 -45.63 13.93 -14.71
CA GLU A 432 -44.78 14.05 -15.90
C GLU A 432 -43.39 14.68 -15.61
N LEU A 433 -43.24 15.31 -14.45
CA LEU A 433 -42.00 15.91 -13.98
C LEU A 433 -41.26 15.02 -12.97
N MET A 434 -41.74 13.81 -12.72
CA MET A 434 -41.17 12.89 -11.76
C MET A 434 -40.50 11.71 -12.47
N VAL A 435 -39.22 11.48 -12.20
CA VAL A 435 -38.51 10.30 -12.72
C VAL A 435 -37.94 9.48 -11.56
N PRO A 436 -38.01 8.14 -11.61
CA PRO A 436 -37.38 7.30 -10.59
C PRO A 436 -35.87 7.54 -10.55
N TYR A 437 -35.32 7.55 -9.34
CA TYR A 437 -33.95 8.01 -9.10
C TYR A 437 -33.16 7.05 -8.22
N LEU A 438 -31.95 6.70 -8.66
CA LEU A 438 -31.03 5.82 -7.97
C LEU A 438 -29.79 6.59 -7.50
N GLU A 439 -29.34 6.26 -6.29
CA GLU A 439 -28.05 6.65 -5.77
C GLU A 439 -27.02 5.53 -5.96
N GLY A 440 -25.72 5.85 -5.94
CA GLY A 440 -24.67 4.82 -6.07
C GLY A 440 -24.78 3.67 -5.06
N LYS A 441 -25.35 3.89 -3.86
CA LYS A 441 -25.56 2.83 -2.86
C LYS A 441 -26.64 1.80 -3.28
N ASP A 442 -27.52 2.19 -4.20
CA ASP A 442 -28.63 1.37 -4.70
C ASP A 442 -28.17 0.52 -5.89
N LEU A 443 -26.96 0.76 -6.40
CA LEU A 443 -26.33 -0.02 -7.46
C LEU A 443 -25.53 -1.18 -6.85
N THR A 444 -26.09 -2.38 -6.96
CA THR A 444 -25.45 -3.62 -6.47
C THR A 444 -24.98 -4.49 -7.62
N LYS A 445 -24.17 -5.51 -7.32
CA LYS A 445 -23.72 -6.47 -8.35
C LYS A 445 -24.93 -7.18 -8.94
N TRP A 446 -25.05 -7.19 -10.27
CA TRP A 446 -26.12 -7.83 -11.05
C TRP A 446 -27.54 -7.27 -10.93
N SER A 447 -27.87 -6.49 -9.91
CA SER A 447 -29.22 -5.98 -9.69
C SER A 447 -29.26 -4.55 -9.18
N ILE A 448 -30.39 -3.91 -9.48
CA ILE A 448 -30.80 -2.64 -8.89
C ILE A 448 -31.44 -2.94 -7.54
N GLY A 449 -31.06 -2.19 -6.52
CA GLY A 449 -31.70 -2.23 -5.20
C GLY A 449 -33.11 -1.65 -5.20
N LYS A 450 -33.62 -1.35 -4.00
CA LYS A 450 -34.94 -0.73 -3.87
C LYS A 450 -34.93 0.69 -4.45
N VAL A 451 -35.90 0.97 -5.31
CA VAL A 451 -36.18 2.32 -5.81
C VAL A 451 -37.15 3.00 -4.85
N ASP A 452 -36.65 3.91 -4.03
CA ASP A 452 -37.45 4.64 -3.03
C ASP A 452 -37.28 6.16 -3.10
N LYS A 453 -36.69 6.65 -4.21
CA LYS A 453 -36.47 8.06 -4.48
C LYS A 453 -36.91 8.43 -5.89
N TRP A 454 -37.33 9.67 -6.02
CA TRP A 454 -37.72 10.29 -7.28
C TRP A 454 -37.00 11.61 -7.45
N LEU A 455 -36.78 12.00 -8.70
CA LEU A 455 -36.22 13.27 -9.09
C LEU A 455 -37.33 14.14 -9.69
N ILE A 456 -37.46 15.36 -9.16
CA ILE A 456 -38.18 16.46 -9.81
C ILE A 456 -37.32 16.91 -10.99
N TYR A 457 -37.70 16.47 -12.19
CA TYR A 457 -36.96 16.67 -13.42
C TYR A 457 -37.55 17.81 -14.26
N ILE A 458 -37.20 19.04 -13.89
CA ILE A 458 -37.46 20.23 -14.70
C ILE A 458 -36.16 20.62 -15.41
N GLN A 459 -35.99 20.21 -16.65
CA GLN A 459 -34.74 20.49 -17.39
C GLN A 459 -34.60 21.97 -17.79
N LYS A 460 -33.36 22.41 -18.02
CA LYS A 460 -33.10 23.75 -18.58
C LYS A 460 -33.97 24.01 -19.82
N GLY A 461 -34.66 25.15 -19.83
CA GLY A 461 -35.50 25.62 -20.94
C GLY A 461 -36.87 24.95 -21.00
N TRP A 462 -37.17 24.01 -20.09
CA TRP A 462 -38.49 23.37 -20.03
C TRP A 462 -39.60 24.37 -19.76
N THR A 463 -39.38 25.34 -18.87
CA THR A 463 -40.39 26.33 -18.51
C THR A 463 -40.76 27.19 -19.71
N LYS A 464 -39.75 27.67 -20.47
CA LYS A 464 -39.99 28.44 -21.69
C LYS A 464 -40.68 27.61 -22.77
N LYS A 465 -40.26 26.37 -22.97
CA LYS A 465 -40.91 25.47 -23.94
C LYS A 465 -42.37 25.19 -23.58
N THR A 466 -42.68 25.07 -22.30
CA THR A 466 -44.04 24.76 -21.81
C THR A 466 -44.96 25.98 -21.83
N PHE A 467 -44.45 27.17 -21.53
CA PHE A 467 -45.27 28.36 -21.25
C PHE A 467 -45.03 29.54 -22.19
N GLY A 468 -43.98 29.51 -23.03
CA GLY A 468 -43.60 30.56 -23.98
C GLY A 468 -42.16 31.07 -23.80
N GLU A 469 -41.53 31.50 -24.90
CA GLU A 469 -40.11 31.94 -24.91
C GLU A 469 -39.87 33.28 -24.20
N ASN A 470 -40.83 34.21 -24.25
CA ASN A 470 -40.68 35.58 -23.75
C ASN A 470 -41.27 35.74 -22.34
N LEU A 471 -40.80 34.93 -21.38
CA LEU A 471 -41.26 34.97 -19.98
C LEU A 471 -40.25 35.67 -19.07
N THR A 472 -40.78 36.55 -18.21
CA THR A 472 -40.08 37.02 -17.00
C THR A 472 -40.12 35.94 -15.91
N GLU A 473 -39.25 36.02 -14.90
CA GLU A 473 -39.29 35.08 -13.76
C GLU A 473 -40.64 35.15 -13.03
N GLU A 474 -41.20 36.36 -12.84
CA GLU A 474 -42.50 36.59 -12.22
C GLU A 474 -43.63 35.93 -13.01
N SER A 475 -43.73 36.19 -14.32
CA SER A 475 -44.77 35.60 -15.16
C SER A 475 -44.63 34.07 -15.27
N ALA A 476 -43.41 33.55 -15.34
CA ALA A 476 -43.17 32.11 -15.36
C ALA A 476 -43.55 31.46 -14.03
N LYS A 477 -43.26 32.13 -12.90
CA LYS A 477 -43.65 31.69 -11.56
C LYS A 477 -45.17 31.61 -11.41
N GLU A 478 -45.92 32.61 -11.87
CA GLU A 478 -47.39 32.59 -11.80
C GLU A 478 -47.98 31.41 -12.57
N LEU A 479 -47.44 31.10 -13.75
CA LEU A 479 -47.86 29.95 -14.56
C LEU A 479 -47.50 28.62 -13.91
N MET A 480 -46.30 28.53 -13.30
CA MET A 480 -45.89 27.35 -12.52
C MET A 480 -46.80 27.12 -11.32
N ILE A 481 -47.13 28.15 -10.54
CA ILE A 481 -48.06 28.03 -9.39
C ILE A 481 -49.46 27.64 -9.85
N LYS A 482 -49.93 28.19 -10.97
CA LYS A 482 -51.24 27.88 -11.51
C LYS A 482 -51.35 26.42 -11.99
N LYS A 483 -50.29 25.89 -12.61
CA LYS A 483 -50.29 24.53 -13.16
C LYS A 483 -49.87 23.45 -12.15
N TYR A 484 -48.90 23.77 -11.29
CA TYR A 484 -48.31 22.86 -10.31
C TYR A 484 -48.16 23.53 -8.93
N PRO A 485 -49.27 23.88 -8.25
CA PRO A 485 -49.22 24.58 -6.97
C PRO A 485 -48.47 23.82 -5.87
N LEU A 486 -48.68 22.51 -5.71
CA LEU A 486 -48.00 21.69 -4.71
C LEU A 486 -46.51 21.57 -4.99
N LEU A 487 -46.14 21.28 -6.25
CA LEU A 487 -44.75 21.17 -6.68
C LEU A 487 -43.99 22.48 -6.44
N PHE A 488 -44.58 23.60 -6.87
CA PHE A 488 -43.93 24.88 -6.76
C PHE A 488 -43.80 25.33 -5.31
N ASN A 489 -44.81 25.05 -4.46
CA ASN A 489 -44.73 25.29 -3.02
C ASN A 489 -43.62 24.48 -2.35
N HIS A 490 -43.40 23.23 -2.75
CA HIS A 490 -42.24 22.43 -2.31
C HIS A 490 -40.92 23.12 -2.69
N LEU A 491 -40.74 23.48 -3.96
CA LEU A 491 -39.51 24.12 -4.45
C LEU A 491 -39.26 25.51 -3.83
N LEU A 492 -40.32 26.27 -3.53
CA LEU A 492 -40.24 27.60 -2.91
C LEU A 492 -39.53 27.58 -1.56
N GLN A 493 -39.66 26.49 -0.79
CA GLN A 493 -38.96 26.31 0.49
C GLN A 493 -37.44 26.37 0.31
N PHE A 494 -36.94 26.07 -0.88
CA PHE A 494 -35.52 26.05 -1.24
C PHE A 494 -35.09 27.22 -2.12
N LYS A 495 -35.97 28.19 -2.41
CA LYS A 495 -35.71 29.31 -3.34
C LYS A 495 -34.38 30.02 -3.08
N LYS A 496 -34.10 30.35 -1.81
CA LYS A 496 -32.89 31.09 -1.41
C LYS A 496 -31.59 30.37 -1.82
N GLU A 497 -31.59 29.05 -1.79
CA GLU A 497 -30.44 28.23 -2.18
C GLU A 497 -30.45 27.93 -3.67
N ALA A 498 -31.63 27.69 -4.24
CA ALA A 498 -31.79 27.39 -5.65
C ALA A 498 -31.34 28.56 -6.56
N ILE A 499 -31.61 29.80 -6.16
CA ILE A 499 -31.15 31.01 -6.88
C ILE A 499 -29.62 31.09 -6.92
N LYS A 500 -28.95 30.70 -5.83
CA LYS A 500 -27.49 30.75 -5.69
C LYS A 500 -26.76 29.73 -6.57
N ARG A 501 -27.46 28.72 -7.11
CA ARG A 501 -26.85 27.78 -8.05
C ARG A 501 -26.36 28.53 -9.28
N TYR A 502 -25.07 28.40 -9.55
CA TYR A 502 -24.43 29.03 -10.70
C TYR A 502 -24.76 28.30 -12.02
N ASP A 503 -25.09 27.01 -11.93
CA ASP A 503 -25.33 26.10 -13.04
C ASP A 503 -26.82 25.79 -13.28
N LYS A 504 -27.75 26.50 -12.62
CA LYS A 504 -29.20 26.34 -12.82
C LYS A 504 -29.60 26.51 -14.29
N GLY A 505 -30.80 26.04 -14.63
CA GLY A 505 -31.41 26.32 -15.92
C GLY A 505 -31.80 27.79 -16.08
N ASP A 506 -32.74 28.07 -16.96
CA ASP A 506 -33.17 29.45 -17.25
C ASP A 506 -33.88 30.08 -16.04
N PHE A 507 -34.51 29.25 -15.20
CA PHE A 507 -35.12 29.67 -13.94
C PHE A 507 -34.55 28.87 -12.76
N TRP A 508 -34.65 29.41 -11.53
CA TRP A 508 -34.04 28.78 -10.35
C TRP A 508 -34.66 27.43 -9.96
N TRP A 509 -35.87 27.13 -10.41
CA TRP A 509 -36.51 25.82 -10.25
C TRP A 509 -36.09 24.80 -11.33
N GLU A 510 -35.24 25.17 -12.29
CA GLU A 510 -34.77 24.25 -13.33
C GLU A 510 -33.42 23.64 -12.98
N LEU A 511 -33.24 22.36 -13.32
CA LEU A 511 -31.96 21.68 -13.28
C LEU A 511 -30.99 22.23 -14.33
N ARG A 512 -29.70 21.99 -14.11
CA ARG A 512 -28.64 22.32 -15.05
C ARG A 512 -28.81 21.58 -16.39
N SER A 513 -28.20 22.09 -17.45
CA SER A 513 -28.13 21.36 -18.72
C SER A 513 -27.31 20.07 -18.59
N CYS A 514 -27.73 19.04 -19.34
CA CYS A 514 -27.06 17.75 -19.46
C CYS A 514 -27.06 17.32 -20.92
N ASP A 515 -25.92 17.41 -21.59
CA ASP A 515 -25.82 17.20 -23.06
C ASP A 515 -26.04 15.76 -23.49
N TYR A 516 -26.00 14.82 -22.54
CA TYR A 516 -26.15 13.39 -22.76
C TYR A 516 -27.42 12.82 -22.11
N ILE A 517 -28.46 13.64 -21.90
CA ILE A 517 -29.68 13.20 -21.23
C ILE A 517 -30.36 12.00 -21.92
N GLU A 518 -30.32 11.95 -23.26
CA GLU A 518 -30.90 10.86 -24.05
C GLU A 518 -30.22 9.50 -23.75
N LYS A 519 -29.02 9.50 -23.17
CA LYS A 519 -28.32 8.28 -22.74
C LYS A 519 -28.95 7.62 -21.51
N PHE A 520 -29.68 8.36 -20.67
CA PHE A 520 -30.42 7.78 -19.53
C PHE A 520 -31.64 6.96 -19.99
N LYS A 521 -32.20 7.30 -21.17
CA LYS A 521 -33.36 6.65 -21.80
C LYS A 521 -32.98 5.43 -22.66
N GLN A 522 -31.76 4.94 -22.52
CA GLN A 522 -31.24 3.76 -23.21
C GLN A 522 -30.88 2.70 -22.17
N THR A 523 -30.87 1.44 -22.59
CA THR A 523 -30.31 0.36 -21.77
C THR A 523 -28.86 0.70 -21.47
N LYS A 524 -28.46 0.55 -20.21
CA LYS A 524 -27.17 1.02 -19.74
C LYS A 524 -26.60 0.11 -18.67
N ILE A 525 -25.29 -0.14 -18.75
CA ILE A 525 -24.53 -0.72 -17.65
C ILE A 525 -24.19 0.42 -16.67
N CYS A 526 -24.46 0.21 -15.38
CA CYS A 526 -24.30 1.22 -14.33
C CYS A 526 -23.48 0.69 -13.16
N TRP A 527 -22.77 1.58 -12.46
CA TRP A 527 -21.99 1.22 -11.27
C TRP A 527 -21.77 2.42 -10.34
N PRO A 528 -21.52 2.18 -9.04
CA PRO A 528 -21.09 3.24 -8.13
C PRO A 528 -19.64 3.66 -8.41
N ASN A 529 -19.33 4.94 -8.21
CA ASN A 529 -17.95 5.44 -8.35
C ASN A 529 -16.97 4.75 -7.39
N LEU A 530 -17.37 4.57 -6.13
CA LEU A 530 -16.50 3.99 -5.10
C LEU A 530 -16.88 2.53 -4.87
N GLN A 531 -15.95 1.61 -5.16
CA GLN A 531 -16.19 0.16 -5.13
C GLN A 531 -15.09 -0.56 -4.36
N ASN A 532 -15.44 -1.61 -3.61
CA ASN A 532 -14.51 -2.53 -2.95
C ASN A 532 -14.63 -3.98 -3.47
N ALA A 533 -15.52 -4.19 -4.44
CA ALA A 533 -15.73 -5.40 -5.22
C ALA A 533 -16.47 -4.98 -6.50
N PRO A 534 -16.52 -5.84 -7.55
CA PRO A 534 -17.32 -5.55 -8.73
C PRO A 534 -18.80 -5.32 -8.39
N LYS A 535 -19.38 -4.20 -8.85
CA LYS A 535 -20.78 -3.81 -8.63
C LYS A 535 -21.43 -3.29 -9.91
N PHE A 536 -21.21 -4.01 -11.01
CA PHE A 536 -21.82 -3.66 -12.29
C PHE A 536 -23.19 -4.32 -12.42
N LEU A 537 -24.15 -3.58 -12.96
CA LEU A 537 -25.49 -4.05 -13.30
C LEU A 537 -25.91 -3.49 -14.66
N ILE A 538 -26.94 -4.08 -15.26
CA ILE A 538 -27.62 -3.53 -16.42
C ILE A 538 -28.97 -2.96 -15.98
N ASP A 539 -29.27 -1.75 -16.44
CA ASP A 539 -30.56 -1.07 -16.27
C ASP A 539 -31.24 -0.94 -17.64
N ASP A 540 -32.33 -1.69 -17.80
CA ASP A 540 -33.27 -1.66 -18.93
C ASP A 540 -34.59 -0.95 -18.60
N THR A 541 -34.72 -0.42 -17.37
CA THR A 541 -35.88 0.33 -16.88
C THR A 541 -35.75 1.85 -17.08
N TYR A 542 -34.57 2.31 -17.48
CA TYR A 542 -34.25 3.71 -17.79
C TYR A 542 -34.25 4.66 -16.59
N TYR A 543 -33.92 4.16 -15.39
CA TYR A 543 -33.82 4.99 -14.20
C TYR A 543 -32.72 6.05 -14.28
N PHE A 544 -32.96 7.17 -13.62
CA PHE A 544 -31.99 8.24 -13.51
C PHE A 544 -31.03 7.96 -12.36
N LEU A 545 -29.75 8.29 -12.54
CA LEU A 545 -28.68 8.01 -11.59
C LEU A 545 -28.12 9.30 -11.01
N ASN A 546 -27.64 9.27 -9.77
CA ASN A 546 -26.91 10.38 -9.18
C ASN A 546 -25.43 10.41 -9.58
N ALA A 547 -24.86 11.61 -9.74
CA ALA A 547 -23.40 11.72 -9.67
C ALA A 547 -22.94 11.49 -8.21
N PRO A 548 -21.86 10.74 -7.94
CA PRO A 548 -20.82 10.34 -8.90
C PRO A 548 -21.02 8.95 -9.54
N ALA A 549 -22.16 8.27 -9.38
CA ALA A 549 -22.38 7.00 -10.09
C ALA A 549 -22.18 7.17 -11.61
N VAL A 550 -21.83 6.08 -12.28
CA VAL A 550 -21.37 6.12 -13.67
C VAL A 550 -22.19 5.15 -14.50
N MET A 551 -22.39 5.48 -15.77
CA MET A 551 -23.10 4.67 -16.75
C MET A 551 -22.38 4.58 -18.09
N LEU A 552 -22.62 3.47 -18.78
CA LEU A 552 -22.30 3.22 -20.18
C LEU A 552 -23.57 2.77 -20.90
N SER A 553 -24.04 3.52 -21.90
CA SER A 553 -25.21 3.13 -22.70
C SER A 553 -24.87 1.98 -23.64
N THR A 554 -25.30 0.78 -23.27
CA THR A 554 -25.10 -0.47 -24.00
C THR A 554 -26.03 -1.54 -23.44
N ASN A 555 -26.43 -2.50 -24.29
CA ASN A 555 -27.21 -3.67 -23.92
C ASN A 555 -26.41 -4.99 -24.00
N GLU A 556 -25.09 -4.91 -24.19
CA GLU A 556 -24.21 -6.07 -24.39
C GLU A 556 -24.00 -6.85 -23.08
N LYS A 557 -24.70 -7.97 -22.92
CA LYS A 557 -24.66 -8.77 -21.68
C LYS A 557 -23.31 -9.45 -21.47
N TRP A 558 -22.62 -9.84 -22.54
CA TRP A 558 -21.27 -10.41 -22.39
C TRP A 558 -20.31 -9.41 -21.74
N LEU A 559 -20.48 -8.10 -21.99
CA LEU A 559 -19.66 -7.07 -21.36
C LEU A 559 -19.97 -6.98 -19.87
N LEU A 560 -21.26 -7.03 -19.48
CA LEU A 560 -21.63 -7.09 -18.06
C LEU A 560 -20.98 -8.29 -17.37
N GLY A 561 -20.97 -9.45 -18.03
CA GLY A 561 -20.25 -10.64 -17.57
C GLY A 561 -18.78 -10.37 -17.34
N VAL A 562 -18.08 -9.85 -18.37
CA VAL A 562 -16.67 -9.46 -18.25
C VAL A 562 -16.47 -8.53 -17.05
N LEU A 563 -17.22 -7.44 -16.93
CA LEU A 563 -17.01 -6.40 -15.91
C LEU A 563 -17.19 -6.91 -14.46
N ASN A 564 -18.00 -7.95 -14.25
CA ASN A 564 -18.23 -8.56 -12.95
C ASN A 564 -17.26 -9.71 -12.61
N SER A 565 -16.25 -9.96 -13.46
CA SER A 565 -15.23 -11.00 -13.24
C SER A 565 -14.07 -10.55 -12.34
N SER A 566 -13.36 -11.53 -11.78
CA SER A 566 -12.10 -11.31 -11.04
C SER A 566 -10.99 -10.69 -11.90
N LEU A 567 -10.91 -11.07 -13.18
CA LEU A 567 -9.96 -10.46 -14.12
C LEU A 567 -10.23 -8.96 -14.30
N SER A 568 -11.49 -8.58 -14.48
CA SER A 568 -11.87 -7.16 -14.58
C SER A 568 -11.55 -6.39 -13.32
N TRP A 569 -11.74 -7.01 -12.15
CA TRP A 569 -11.36 -6.38 -10.89
C TRP A 569 -9.85 -6.09 -10.80
N TYR A 570 -9.02 -7.04 -11.23
CA TYR A 570 -7.57 -6.84 -11.34
C TYR A 570 -7.19 -5.71 -12.31
N ILE A 571 -7.83 -5.66 -13.49
CA ILE A 571 -7.63 -4.60 -14.48
C ILE A 571 -8.02 -3.23 -13.91
N LEU A 572 -9.17 -3.14 -13.22
CA LEU A 572 -9.65 -1.91 -12.62
C LEU A 572 -8.75 -1.44 -11.47
N LYS A 573 -8.24 -2.33 -10.63
CA LYS A 573 -7.22 -2.02 -9.60
C LYS A 573 -5.93 -1.45 -10.22
N SER A 574 -5.58 -1.85 -11.44
CA SER A 574 -4.41 -1.32 -12.17
C SER A 574 -4.66 0.05 -12.82
N LEU A 575 -5.92 0.36 -13.18
CA LEU A 575 -6.30 1.62 -13.86
C LEU A 575 -6.75 2.73 -12.92
N CYS A 576 -7.43 2.37 -11.82
CA CYS A 576 -8.16 3.31 -10.98
C CYS A 576 -7.35 3.74 -9.75
N VAL A 577 -7.74 4.87 -9.16
CA VAL A 577 -7.16 5.35 -7.91
C VAL A 577 -7.61 4.45 -6.77
N VAL A 578 -6.64 3.82 -6.08
CA VAL A 578 -6.87 3.03 -4.87
C VAL A 578 -6.97 3.95 -3.65
N ARG A 579 -7.93 3.68 -2.78
CA ARG A 579 -8.17 4.38 -1.51
C ARG A 579 -8.06 3.40 -0.36
N ASN A 580 -7.94 3.93 0.86
CA ASN A 580 -7.88 3.14 2.08
C ASN A 580 -9.05 2.15 2.17
N GLY A 581 -8.80 0.96 2.72
CA GLY A 581 -9.79 -0.10 2.86
C GLY A 581 -10.07 -0.92 1.59
N GLY A 582 -9.18 -0.85 0.58
CA GLY A 582 -9.30 -1.64 -0.64
C GLY A 582 -10.32 -1.10 -1.65
N TYR A 583 -10.80 0.14 -1.46
CA TYR A 583 -11.71 0.77 -2.39
C TYR A 583 -10.98 1.35 -3.60
N ILE A 584 -11.64 1.35 -4.76
CA ILE A 584 -11.18 2.03 -5.98
C ILE A 584 -12.24 3.03 -6.48
N GLU A 585 -11.77 4.11 -7.12
CA GLU A 585 -12.62 5.10 -7.78
C GLU A 585 -12.75 4.82 -9.29
N VAL A 586 -13.85 4.17 -9.68
CA VAL A 586 -14.14 3.79 -11.08
C VAL A 586 -14.80 4.95 -11.83
N LYS A 587 -14.05 6.04 -12.01
CA LYS A 587 -14.48 7.23 -12.76
C LYS A 587 -14.48 6.99 -14.28
N PRO A 588 -15.29 7.76 -15.04
CA PRO A 588 -15.30 7.70 -16.50
C PRO A 588 -13.92 7.74 -17.15
N GLN A 589 -13.07 8.68 -16.74
CA GLN A 589 -11.72 8.86 -17.29
C GLN A 589 -10.77 7.66 -17.15
N PHE A 590 -11.00 6.80 -16.15
CA PHE A 590 -10.23 5.58 -15.94
C PHE A 590 -10.89 4.40 -16.65
N PHE A 591 -12.21 4.28 -16.49
CA PHE A 591 -12.98 3.19 -17.09
C PHE A 591 -12.99 3.25 -18.63
N ASP A 592 -12.97 4.45 -19.22
CA ASP A 592 -12.82 4.65 -20.67
C ASP A 592 -11.58 3.94 -21.24
N LYS A 593 -10.54 3.71 -20.41
CA LYS A 593 -9.29 3.03 -20.77
C LYS A 593 -9.32 1.51 -20.51
N PHE A 594 -10.43 0.97 -20.02
CA PHE A 594 -10.54 -0.45 -19.70
C PHE A 594 -10.35 -1.30 -20.98
N PRO A 595 -9.36 -2.21 -21.02
CA PRO A 595 -9.08 -3.04 -22.19
C PRO A 595 -10.11 -4.15 -22.38
N LEU A 596 -10.57 -4.31 -23.61
CA LEU A 596 -11.54 -5.32 -24.02
C LEU A 596 -10.85 -6.57 -24.59
N PRO A 597 -11.49 -7.75 -24.51
CA PRO A 597 -10.96 -8.94 -25.14
C PRO A 597 -11.05 -8.81 -26.67
N ILE A 598 -10.15 -9.51 -27.38
CA ILE A 598 -10.20 -9.59 -28.84
C ILE A 598 -11.24 -10.64 -29.23
N LEU A 599 -12.41 -10.17 -29.68
CA LEU A 599 -13.53 -11.03 -30.05
C LEU A 599 -13.56 -11.29 -31.56
N LYS A 600 -13.70 -12.57 -31.94
CA LYS A 600 -14.10 -12.94 -33.31
C LYS A 600 -15.63 -12.87 -33.48
N GLN A 601 -16.36 -13.28 -32.45
CA GLN A 601 -17.82 -13.27 -32.37
C GLN A 601 -18.25 -13.00 -30.92
N ILE A 602 -19.52 -12.68 -30.73
CA ILE A 602 -20.12 -12.50 -29.39
C ILE A 602 -20.06 -13.85 -28.65
N PRO A 603 -19.58 -13.89 -27.38
CA PRO A 603 -19.45 -15.13 -26.62
C PRO A 603 -20.81 -15.54 -26.04
N LEU A 604 -21.62 -16.26 -26.82
CA LEU A 604 -22.99 -16.63 -26.44
C LEU A 604 -23.07 -17.42 -25.12
N ASP A 605 -22.10 -18.29 -24.84
CA ASP A 605 -22.03 -19.03 -23.57
C ASP A 605 -21.90 -18.09 -22.36
N LEU A 606 -21.17 -16.98 -22.51
CA LEU A 606 -21.03 -15.97 -21.47
C LEU A 606 -22.34 -15.18 -21.29
N GLU A 607 -23.05 -14.85 -22.38
CA GLU A 607 -24.35 -14.17 -22.28
C GLU A 607 -25.40 -15.05 -21.61
N ASN A 608 -25.48 -16.33 -22.00
CA ASN A 608 -26.37 -17.31 -21.37
C ASN A 608 -26.09 -17.44 -19.88
N LYS A 609 -24.80 -17.45 -19.49
CA LYS A 609 -24.39 -17.50 -18.07
C LYS A 609 -24.78 -16.22 -17.33
N VAL A 610 -24.62 -15.05 -17.96
CA VAL A 610 -25.06 -13.77 -17.38
C VAL A 610 -26.57 -13.76 -17.16
N ASP A 611 -27.36 -14.28 -18.10
CA ASP A 611 -28.81 -14.39 -17.96
C ASP A 611 -29.22 -15.29 -16.80
N GLU A 612 -28.60 -16.47 -16.68
CA GLU A 612 -28.81 -17.39 -15.56
C GLU A 612 -28.49 -16.73 -14.21
N ILE A 613 -27.36 -16.00 -14.13
CA ILE A 613 -26.94 -15.26 -12.93
C ILE A 613 -27.94 -14.15 -12.59
N MET A 614 -28.37 -13.37 -13.57
CA MET A 614 -29.31 -12.27 -13.36
C MET A 614 -30.68 -12.77 -12.90
N GLU A 615 -31.18 -13.86 -13.49
CA GLU A 615 -32.46 -14.47 -13.10
C GLU A 615 -32.40 -15.02 -11.66
N LEU A 616 -31.32 -15.75 -11.33
CA LEU A 616 -31.11 -16.27 -9.99
C LEU A 616 -30.97 -15.15 -8.95
N ASN A 617 -30.21 -14.10 -9.28
CA ASN A 617 -30.02 -12.95 -8.40
C ASN A 617 -31.36 -12.21 -8.16
N LYS A 618 -32.17 -12.04 -9.22
CA LYS A 618 -33.53 -11.49 -9.09
C LYS A 618 -34.41 -12.34 -8.17
N LYS A 619 -34.34 -13.67 -8.29
CA LYS A 619 -35.07 -14.61 -7.42
C LYS A 619 -34.61 -14.50 -5.96
N ILE A 620 -33.32 -14.35 -5.72
CA ILE A 620 -32.75 -14.15 -4.38
C ILE A 620 -33.27 -12.85 -3.76
N GLU A 621 -33.16 -11.73 -4.48
CA GLU A 621 -33.63 -10.43 -3.99
C GLU A 621 -35.15 -10.43 -3.73
N ASN A 622 -35.94 -11.04 -4.61
CA ASN A 622 -37.39 -11.18 -4.39
C ASN A 622 -37.71 -12.00 -3.13
N ASN A 623 -36.99 -13.09 -2.86
CA ASN A 623 -37.20 -13.89 -1.65
C ASN A 623 -36.81 -13.10 -0.39
N LYS A 624 -35.70 -12.36 -0.42
CA LYS A 624 -35.29 -11.48 0.70
C LYS A 624 -36.37 -10.45 0.99
N VAL A 625 -36.82 -9.71 -0.04
CA VAL A 625 -37.85 -8.68 0.11
C VAL A 625 -39.14 -9.30 0.65
N ARG A 626 -39.63 -10.40 0.07
CA ARG A 626 -40.85 -11.08 0.51
C ARG A 626 -40.79 -11.47 1.98
N PHE A 627 -39.67 -12.02 2.45
CA PHE A 627 -39.53 -12.42 3.85
C PHE A 627 -39.50 -11.20 4.78
N ILE A 628 -38.80 -10.13 4.39
CA ILE A 628 -38.76 -8.89 5.16
C ILE A 628 -40.13 -8.21 5.22
N GLU A 629 -40.87 -8.18 4.12
CA GLU A 629 -42.23 -7.61 4.06
C GLU A 629 -43.22 -8.43 4.88
N TYR A 630 -43.19 -9.76 4.78
CA TYR A 630 -43.95 -10.66 5.64
C TYR A 630 -43.68 -10.34 7.12
N PHE A 631 -42.40 -10.25 7.48
CA PHE A 631 -41.99 -9.97 8.85
C PHE A 631 -42.40 -8.57 9.33
N GLN A 632 -42.26 -7.55 8.48
CA GLN A 632 -42.69 -6.18 8.80
C GLN A 632 -44.20 -6.11 9.03
N SER A 633 -44.98 -6.84 8.23
CA SER A 633 -46.43 -6.92 8.38
C SER A 633 -46.81 -7.64 9.67
N GLU A 634 -46.24 -8.82 9.93
CA GLU A 634 -46.57 -9.65 11.09
C GLU A 634 -46.34 -8.91 12.42
N PHE A 635 -45.25 -8.15 12.52
CA PHE A 635 -44.87 -7.46 13.75
C PHE A 635 -45.12 -5.94 13.72
N SER A 636 -45.88 -5.44 12.73
CA SER A 636 -46.20 -4.01 12.56
C SER A 636 -44.97 -3.09 12.60
N LEU A 637 -43.86 -3.53 12.00
CA LEU A 637 -42.60 -2.80 11.98
C LEU A 637 -42.53 -1.86 10.79
N SER A 638 -42.33 -0.57 11.06
CA SER A 638 -42.13 0.44 10.02
C SER A 638 -40.78 0.33 9.30
N LYS A 639 -39.75 -0.24 9.97
CA LYS A 639 -38.45 -0.56 9.35
C LYS A 639 -37.73 -1.70 10.07
N THR A 640 -36.90 -2.41 9.32
CA THR A 640 -36.00 -3.45 9.82
C THR A 640 -34.55 -2.97 9.95
N SER A 641 -33.81 -3.55 10.88
CA SER A 641 -32.38 -3.25 11.07
C SER A 641 -31.54 -3.82 9.92
N LYS A 642 -30.32 -3.30 9.73
CA LYS A 642 -29.41 -3.84 8.70
C LYS A 642 -29.09 -5.32 8.92
N LYS A 643 -29.00 -5.78 10.17
CA LYS A 643 -28.80 -7.21 10.48
C LYS A 643 -30.01 -8.05 10.10
N LEU A 644 -31.21 -7.57 10.38
CA LEU A 644 -32.44 -8.26 10.01
C LEU A 644 -32.65 -8.30 8.49
N ASN A 645 -32.26 -7.26 7.76
CA ASN A 645 -32.23 -7.29 6.29
C ASN A 645 -31.25 -8.33 5.72
N ASN A 646 -30.31 -8.82 6.53
CA ASN A 646 -29.36 -9.87 6.20
C ASN A 646 -29.58 -11.12 7.08
N PHE A 647 -30.84 -11.44 7.41
CA PHE A 647 -31.22 -12.50 8.34
C PHE A 647 -30.62 -13.88 8.00
N TYR A 648 -30.40 -14.16 6.72
CA TYR A 648 -29.84 -15.42 6.22
C TYR A 648 -28.36 -15.63 6.62
N HIS A 649 -27.70 -14.63 7.20
CA HIS A 649 -26.37 -14.75 7.83
C HIS A 649 -26.42 -14.96 9.34
N LEU A 650 -27.60 -14.93 9.96
CA LEU A 650 -27.79 -15.08 11.40
C LEU A 650 -28.20 -16.51 11.73
N ASP A 651 -27.85 -16.97 12.92
CA ASP A 651 -28.59 -18.08 13.52
C ASP A 651 -29.94 -17.59 14.09
N PHE A 652 -30.85 -18.53 14.38
CA PHE A 652 -32.19 -18.17 14.87
C PHE A 652 -32.16 -17.42 16.22
N LYS A 653 -31.17 -17.70 17.07
CA LYS A 653 -31.01 -17.05 18.38
C LYS A 653 -30.56 -15.59 18.22
N GLU A 654 -29.65 -15.33 17.28
CA GLU A 654 -29.22 -14.00 16.91
C GLU A 654 -30.34 -13.21 16.23
N PHE A 655 -31.07 -13.85 15.32
CA PHE A 655 -32.24 -13.26 14.66
C PHE A 655 -33.26 -12.79 15.70
N THR A 656 -33.73 -13.68 16.58
CA THR A 656 -34.69 -13.33 17.64
C THR A 656 -34.15 -12.25 18.60
N LYS A 657 -32.86 -12.26 18.91
CA LYS A 657 -32.23 -11.19 19.72
C LYS A 657 -32.29 -9.84 19.01
N GLU A 658 -32.07 -9.79 17.70
CA GLU A 658 -32.20 -8.55 16.93
C GLU A 658 -33.67 -8.09 16.80
N LEU A 659 -34.64 -9.01 16.84
CA LEU A 659 -36.07 -8.67 16.90
C LEU A 659 -36.47 -8.02 18.22
N VAL A 660 -36.02 -8.59 19.34
CA VAL A 660 -36.27 -8.03 20.68
C VAL A 660 -35.71 -6.61 20.80
N LYS A 661 -34.56 -6.32 20.16
CA LYS A 661 -34.02 -4.95 20.08
C LYS A 661 -34.90 -3.99 19.30
N GLN A 662 -35.74 -4.49 18.39
CA GLN A 662 -36.76 -3.70 17.69
C GLN A 662 -38.11 -3.72 18.43
N THR A 663 -38.10 -3.97 19.74
CA THR A 663 -39.30 -3.96 20.61
C THR A 663 -40.35 -5.00 20.25
N VAL A 664 -39.98 -6.04 19.49
CA VAL A 664 -40.85 -7.18 19.21
C VAL A 664 -40.90 -8.08 20.44
N ILE A 665 -42.11 -8.34 20.95
CA ILE A 665 -42.35 -9.26 22.06
C ILE A 665 -42.70 -10.63 21.46
N LEU A 666 -41.93 -11.66 21.80
CA LEU A 666 -42.11 -13.02 21.29
C LEU A 666 -42.35 -14.00 22.46
N THR A 667 -43.49 -14.70 22.43
CA THR A 667 -43.77 -15.83 23.31
C THR A 667 -42.94 -17.05 22.91
N GLN A 668 -42.96 -18.11 23.73
CA GLN A 668 -42.29 -19.37 23.35
C GLN A 668 -42.96 -20.05 22.15
N GLN A 669 -44.28 -19.91 22.01
CA GLN A 669 -45.02 -20.43 20.87
C GLN A 669 -44.64 -19.68 19.59
N ASP A 670 -44.59 -18.34 19.64
CA ASP A 670 -44.19 -17.50 18.50
C ASP A 670 -42.78 -17.86 18.02
N LYS A 671 -41.85 -18.11 18.96
CA LYS A 671 -40.49 -18.55 18.62
C LYS A 671 -40.48 -19.90 17.93
N TYR A 672 -41.30 -20.85 18.37
CA TYR A 672 -41.37 -22.18 17.76
C TYR A 672 -41.87 -22.10 16.31
N GLU A 673 -42.94 -21.34 16.06
CA GLU A 673 -43.51 -21.15 14.73
C GLU A 673 -42.57 -20.35 13.80
N LEU A 674 -42.01 -19.26 14.30
CA LEU A 674 -41.08 -18.42 13.55
C LEU A 674 -39.78 -19.14 13.18
N MET A 675 -39.32 -20.09 14.02
CA MET A 675 -38.11 -20.88 13.74
C MET A 675 -38.25 -21.70 12.46
N GLY A 676 -39.40 -22.32 12.23
CA GLY A 676 -39.64 -23.13 11.02
C GLY A 676 -39.60 -22.27 9.74
N VAL A 677 -40.29 -21.12 9.76
CA VAL A 677 -40.34 -20.19 8.62
C VAL A 677 -38.96 -19.57 8.38
N PHE A 678 -38.28 -19.12 9.43
CA PHE A 678 -36.94 -18.53 9.35
C PHE A 678 -35.92 -19.51 8.77
N ASN A 679 -35.87 -20.75 9.28
CA ASN A 679 -34.91 -21.74 8.81
C ASN A 679 -35.17 -22.08 7.34
N THR A 680 -36.43 -22.29 6.96
CA THR A 680 -36.81 -22.64 5.58
C THR A 680 -36.42 -21.55 4.58
N GLU A 681 -36.74 -20.29 4.87
CA GLU A 681 -36.42 -19.17 3.97
C GLU A 681 -34.92 -18.86 3.97
N SER A 682 -34.23 -18.99 5.11
CA SER A 682 -32.77 -18.84 5.20
C SER A 682 -32.04 -19.91 4.39
N GLU A 683 -32.42 -21.18 4.53
CA GLU A 683 -31.84 -22.29 3.75
C GLU A 683 -32.06 -22.12 2.25
N LYS A 684 -33.25 -21.68 1.84
CA LYS A 684 -33.59 -21.41 0.44
C LYS A 684 -32.72 -20.30 -0.16
N ILE A 685 -32.52 -19.20 0.58
CA ILE A 685 -31.66 -18.08 0.15
C ILE A 685 -30.20 -18.51 0.13
N ASN A 686 -29.70 -19.17 1.18
CA ASN A 686 -28.31 -19.63 1.25
C ASN A 686 -27.98 -20.65 0.16
N SER A 687 -28.90 -21.57 -0.16
CA SER A 687 -28.76 -22.51 -1.28
C SER A 687 -28.66 -21.78 -2.63
N SER A 688 -29.49 -20.75 -2.83
CA SER A 688 -29.46 -19.93 -4.04
C SER A 688 -28.18 -19.08 -4.13
N LEU A 689 -27.69 -18.54 -3.01
CA LEU A 689 -26.41 -17.81 -2.94
C LEU A 689 -25.21 -18.72 -3.24
N ASN A 690 -25.24 -19.97 -2.78
CA ASN A 690 -24.21 -20.96 -3.10
C ASN A 690 -24.18 -21.29 -4.60
N LEU A 691 -25.37 -21.47 -5.21
CA LEU A 691 -25.48 -21.66 -6.65
C LEU A 691 -24.99 -20.42 -7.42
N LEU A 692 -25.37 -19.21 -6.99
CA LEU A 692 -24.90 -17.96 -7.58
C LEU A 692 -23.36 -17.88 -7.55
N SER A 693 -22.74 -18.20 -6.41
CA SER A 693 -21.27 -18.23 -6.30
C SER A 693 -20.63 -19.25 -7.24
N LYS A 694 -21.26 -20.42 -7.46
CA LYS A 694 -20.80 -21.42 -8.43
C LYS A 694 -20.85 -20.87 -9.85
N LEU A 695 -21.98 -20.26 -10.24
CA LEU A 695 -22.16 -19.66 -11.57
C LEU A 695 -21.17 -18.53 -11.83
N GLU A 696 -20.89 -17.69 -10.82
CA GLU A 696 -19.88 -16.63 -10.93
C GLU A 696 -18.46 -17.19 -11.14
N LYS A 697 -18.12 -18.32 -10.50
CA LYS A 697 -16.83 -19.00 -10.75
C LYS A 697 -16.75 -19.56 -12.17
N GLU A 698 -17.84 -20.16 -12.67
CA GLU A 698 -17.92 -20.62 -14.07
C GLU A 698 -17.78 -19.44 -15.04
N LEU A 699 -18.42 -18.31 -14.75
CA LEU A 699 -18.30 -17.07 -15.51
C LEU A 699 -16.85 -16.54 -15.53
N ASP A 700 -16.16 -16.57 -14.40
CA ASP A 700 -14.75 -16.18 -14.31
C ASP A 700 -13.86 -17.02 -15.23
N GLU A 701 -14.07 -18.33 -15.28
CA GLU A 701 -13.32 -19.22 -16.18
C GLU A 701 -13.61 -18.90 -17.66
N LEU A 702 -14.85 -18.60 -18.02
CA LEU A 702 -15.19 -18.15 -19.39
C LEU A 702 -14.47 -16.84 -19.74
N VAL A 703 -14.39 -15.89 -18.80
CA VAL A 703 -13.67 -14.62 -19.01
C VAL A 703 -12.16 -14.84 -19.13
N PHE A 704 -11.58 -15.74 -18.34
CA PHE A 704 -10.17 -16.12 -18.49
C PHE A 704 -9.88 -16.72 -19.86
N ILE A 705 -10.74 -17.61 -20.36
CA ILE A 705 -10.62 -18.17 -21.72
C ILE A 705 -10.71 -17.05 -22.77
N LEU A 706 -11.65 -16.11 -22.60
CA LEU A 706 -11.88 -14.99 -23.51
C LEU A 706 -10.66 -14.08 -23.65
N TYR A 707 -9.94 -13.85 -22.54
CA TYR A 707 -8.71 -13.09 -22.50
C TYR A 707 -7.45 -13.95 -22.70
N LYS A 708 -7.58 -15.26 -22.94
CA LYS A 708 -6.48 -16.22 -23.08
C LYS A 708 -5.52 -16.15 -21.87
N ILE A 709 -6.07 -16.19 -20.66
CA ILE A 709 -5.31 -16.18 -19.40
C ILE A 709 -4.88 -17.62 -19.09
N SER A 710 -3.59 -17.82 -18.90
CA SER A 710 -2.98 -19.08 -18.49
C SER A 710 -3.17 -19.35 -16.99
N ASP A 711 -3.04 -20.60 -16.54
CA ASP A 711 -3.19 -20.91 -15.10
C ASP A 711 -2.14 -20.23 -14.21
N LYS A 712 -0.94 -19.98 -14.74
CA LYS A 712 0.08 -19.17 -14.05
C LYS A 712 -0.39 -17.73 -13.85
N GLU A 713 -0.95 -17.11 -14.89
CA GLU A 713 -1.50 -15.76 -14.82
C GLU A 713 -2.73 -15.69 -13.91
N LYS A 714 -3.57 -16.75 -13.85
CA LYS A 714 -4.67 -16.82 -12.88
C LYS A 714 -4.18 -16.72 -11.44
N ASN A 715 -3.06 -17.37 -11.11
CA ASN A 715 -2.47 -17.26 -9.77
C ASN A 715 -1.94 -15.86 -9.48
N VAL A 716 -1.30 -15.21 -10.46
CA VAL A 716 -0.88 -13.79 -10.34
C VAL A 716 -2.08 -12.90 -10.03
N ILE A 717 -3.17 -13.05 -10.80
CA ILE A 717 -4.40 -12.28 -10.60
C ILE A 717 -4.98 -12.52 -9.20
N LYS A 718 -5.11 -13.78 -8.78
CA LYS A 718 -5.64 -14.18 -7.45
C LYS A 718 -4.83 -13.63 -6.28
N ASN A 719 -3.52 -13.48 -6.42
CA ASN A 719 -2.66 -12.94 -5.37
C ASN A 719 -2.79 -11.42 -5.21
N ILE A 720 -3.31 -10.71 -6.22
CA ILE A 720 -3.41 -9.24 -6.25
C ILE A 720 -4.82 -8.75 -5.88
N ILE A 721 -5.85 -9.52 -6.22
CA ILE A 721 -7.24 -9.19 -5.92
C ILE A 721 -7.58 -9.47 -4.46
#